data_AF-A0AAW2V992-F1
#
_entry.id   AF-A0AAW2V992-F1
#
_cell.length_a   1.000
_cell.length_b   1.000
_cell.length_c   1.000
_cell.angle_alpha   90.00
_cell.angle_beta   90.00
_cell.angle_gamma   90.00
#
_symmetry.space_group_name_H-M   'P 1'
#
loop_
_entity.id
_entity.type
_entity.pdbx_description
1 polymer ?
#
loop_
_entity_poly.entity_id
_entity_poly.type
_entity_poly.pdbx_seq_one_letter_code
_entity_poly.pdbx_strand_id
1 'polypeptide(L)'
;MEVSSLPISASHRGKLISSGYTSLSSLSSVSPSRLSQDLKISENEAVEILKVASRRSGSEKIENGNHAIMNGAQTAWDMLHEEESSVCITTSCSDLDVILGGGIRCKEVTEIGGVPGIGKTQLGIQLAVNVQIPSGYGGLGGKAIYIDTEGSFMVERALQIAEACAQDMVEYDNLLRKDSQACRVIKQPKAFLENIFYFRICTYTEQIAVINYLEKFISEHKDVKIVIVDSITFHFRQDFEDMALRTRLLGGMALKLMKLAKQFKLAVVLLNQVTTKYNEGSFQLTLALGDSWSHASTNRIILHWNGDERYAYLDKSPSLRSATAPYAVTGKGIRNAAPNCKRAILSRSTAPRHASSHPPLSIPSFSGLKSASSSSAVSVSRRRSSPAVTRLPVRASAAVETLEKTTDTELVEKSINTIRFLSIDAVEKANSGHPGLPMGCAPMGHILYDEVMKYNPKNPYWFNRDRFVLSAGHGCMLQYALLHLAGYDAVKEEDLKSFRQWGSRTPGHPENFETPGVEVTTGPLGQGIANAVGLALAEKHLAARYNKPDNEIVDHYTYVILGDGCQMEGISNEACSLAGHWGLGKLIAFYDDNHISIDGDTEIAFTESVDTRFEALGWHVIWVKNGNTGYDEIRAAIKEAKAVKDKPTLIKVTTTIGFGSPNKANSYSVHGSALGAKEVEATRKNLGWPFEPFHVPEDVKNHWSRHASEGAAYEAEWNAKFAEYEKKYPEEAAELKSIITGEFPAGWEKALPTYTPESPGDATRNLSQQNLNALAKVLLVCLVAVLILLPPT
;
A
#
# COMPACT_ATOMS: atom_id res chain seq x y z
N MET A 1 -39.19 15.25 -5.76
CA MET A 1 -37.92 15.72 -6.38
C MET A 1 -37.61 17.09 -5.81
N GLU A 2 -36.53 17.25 -5.06
CA GLU A 2 -36.23 18.50 -4.34
C GLU A 2 -35.96 19.67 -5.29
N VAL A 3 -35.41 19.38 -6.48
CA VAL A 3 -35.11 20.34 -7.55
C VAL A 3 -36.37 21.03 -8.10
N SER A 4 -37.55 20.40 -8.04
CA SER A 4 -38.80 21.02 -8.51
C SER A 4 -39.20 22.24 -7.69
N SER A 5 -38.68 22.37 -6.47
CA SER A 5 -38.98 23.46 -5.55
C SER A 5 -37.91 24.57 -5.55
N LEU A 6 -36.88 24.48 -6.40
CA LEU A 6 -35.86 25.54 -6.54
C LEU A 6 -36.45 26.80 -7.18
N PRO A 7 -36.15 28.00 -6.65
CA PRO A 7 -36.65 29.28 -7.17
C PRO A 7 -35.88 29.75 -8.41
N ILE A 8 -35.83 28.89 -9.44
CA ILE A 8 -35.22 29.17 -10.76
C ILE A 8 -36.30 29.20 -11.85
N SER A 9 -35.96 29.48 -13.11
CA SER A 9 -36.96 29.49 -14.20
C SER A 9 -37.56 28.10 -14.45
N ALA A 10 -38.81 28.04 -14.94
CA ALA A 10 -39.44 26.76 -15.29
C ALA A 10 -38.67 26.00 -16.38
N SER A 11 -38.03 26.72 -17.30
CA SER A 11 -37.15 26.15 -18.33
C SER A 11 -35.91 25.48 -17.71
N HIS A 12 -35.24 26.14 -16.76
CA HIS A 12 -34.07 25.56 -16.08
C HIS A 12 -34.43 24.36 -15.19
N ARG A 13 -35.58 24.40 -14.50
CA ARG A 13 -36.09 23.23 -13.76
C ARG A 13 -36.35 22.04 -14.69
N GLY A 14 -36.99 22.28 -15.84
CA GLY A 14 -37.24 21.23 -16.83
C GLY A 14 -35.96 20.58 -17.34
N LYS A 15 -34.97 21.40 -17.71
CA LYS A 15 -33.65 20.94 -18.16
C LYS A 15 -32.89 20.14 -17.09
N LEU A 16 -32.96 20.56 -15.83
CA LEU A 16 -32.31 19.86 -14.72
C LEU A 16 -32.90 18.46 -14.54
N ILE A 17 -34.23 18.37 -14.47
CA ILE A 17 -34.93 17.10 -14.29
C ILE A 17 -34.69 16.17 -15.49
N SER A 18 -34.75 16.70 -16.73
CA SER A 18 -34.50 15.91 -17.93
C SER A 18 -33.05 15.43 -18.06
N SER A 19 -32.11 16.09 -17.38
CA SER A 19 -30.69 15.73 -17.36
C SER A 19 -30.31 14.89 -16.13
N GLY A 20 -31.30 14.38 -15.37
CA GLY A 20 -31.10 13.49 -14.23
C GLY A 20 -30.88 14.18 -12.88
N TYR A 21 -30.85 15.51 -12.83
CA TYR A 21 -30.68 16.28 -11.60
C TYR A 21 -32.02 16.44 -10.87
N THR A 22 -32.33 15.49 -9.97
CA THR A 22 -33.63 15.41 -9.27
C THR A 22 -33.58 15.70 -7.76
N SER A 23 -32.38 15.78 -7.16
CA SER A 23 -32.13 16.13 -5.75
C SER A 23 -31.16 17.31 -5.61
N LEU A 24 -31.09 17.94 -4.43
CA LEU A 24 -30.10 19.01 -4.20
C LEU A 24 -28.66 18.46 -4.08
N SER A 25 -28.52 17.21 -3.63
CA SER A 25 -27.22 16.51 -3.55
C SER A 25 -26.61 16.20 -4.93
N SER A 26 -27.44 15.97 -5.94
CA SER A 26 -26.93 15.75 -7.30
C SER A 26 -26.44 17.05 -7.95
N LEU A 27 -26.83 18.22 -7.41
CA LEU A 27 -26.32 19.52 -7.83
C LEU A 27 -25.07 19.96 -7.06
N SER A 28 -24.90 19.53 -5.82
CA SER A 28 -23.80 19.99 -4.95
C SER A 28 -22.41 19.47 -5.33
N SER A 29 -22.34 18.45 -6.19
CA SER A 29 -21.10 17.80 -6.64
C SER A 29 -20.71 18.16 -8.09
N VAL A 30 -21.51 18.99 -8.78
CA VAL A 30 -21.35 19.29 -10.20
C VAL A 30 -20.71 20.65 -10.38
N SER A 31 -19.67 20.73 -11.22
CA SER A 31 -19.02 22.00 -11.54
C SER A 31 -19.91 22.88 -12.43
N PRO A 32 -19.77 24.22 -12.40
CA PRO A 32 -20.51 25.11 -13.30
C PRO A 32 -20.30 24.79 -14.78
N SER A 33 -19.07 24.42 -15.16
CA SER A 33 -18.72 24.00 -16.52
C SER A 33 -19.44 22.72 -16.93
N ARG A 34 -19.53 21.74 -16.03
CA ARG A 34 -20.24 20.48 -16.28
C ARG A 34 -21.74 20.69 -16.37
N LEU A 35 -22.31 21.47 -15.46
CA LEU A 35 -23.74 21.78 -15.46
C LEU A 35 -24.14 22.61 -16.70
N SER A 36 -23.28 23.52 -17.14
CA SER A 36 -23.44 24.28 -18.39
C SER A 36 -23.50 23.37 -19.62
N GLN A 37 -22.61 22.38 -19.71
CA GLN A 37 -22.61 21.39 -20.77
C GLN A 37 -23.85 20.50 -20.75
N ASP A 38 -24.23 19.98 -19.57
CA ASP A 38 -25.36 19.07 -19.43
C ASP A 38 -26.70 19.76 -19.74
N LEU A 39 -26.86 21.03 -19.34
CA LEU A 39 -28.09 21.80 -19.55
C LEU A 39 -28.10 22.64 -20.84
N LYS A 40 -26.97 22.71 -21.55
CA LYS A 40 -26.74 23.59 -22.70
C LYS A 40 -27.17 25.04 -22.41
N ILE A 41 -26.59 25.61 -21.35
CA ILE A 41 -26.78 27.00 -20.91
C ILE A 41 -25.42 27.68 -20.76
N SER A 42 -25.39 29.00 -20.62
CA SER A 42 -24.12 29.69 -20.37
C SER A 42 -23.54 29.31 -19.00
N GLU A 43 -22.21 29.38 -18.87
CA GLU A 43 -21.53 29.07 -17.61
C GLU A 43 -21.96 30.01 -16.47
N ASN A 44 -22.27 31.27 -16.78
CA ASN A 44 -22.83 32.23 -15.84
C ASN A 44 -24.22 31.80 -15.32
N GLU A 45 -25.09 31.28 -16.20
CA GLU A 45 -26.40 30.77 -15.77
C GLU A 45 -26.26 29.50 -14.92
N ALA A 46 -25.29 28.63 -15.23
CA ALA A 46 -25.00 27.45 -14.43
C ALA A 46 -24.48 27.82 -13.03
N VAL A 47 -23.61 28.82 -12.93
CA VAL A 47 -23.14 29.37 -11.65
C VAL A 47 -24.32 29.89 -10.81
N GLU A 48 -25.26 30.63 -11.41
CA GLU A 48 -26.41 31.15 -10.67
C GLU A 48 -27.36 30.03 -10.19
N ILE A 49 -27.57 28.98 -10.99
CA ILE A 49 -28.34 27.80 -10.56
C ILE A 49 -27.68 27.10 -9.36
N LEU A 50 -26.35 26.92 -9.41
CA LEU A 50 -25.59 26.29 -8.33
C LEU A 50 -25.56 27.16 -7.06
N LYS A 51 -25.47 28.49 -7.19
CA LYS A 51 -25.60 29.42 -6.06
C LYS A 51 -26.97 29.35 -5.39
N VAL A 52 -28.04 29.21 -6.18
CA VAL A 52 -29.39 29.08 -5.63
C VAL A 52 -29.57 27.72 -4.93
N ALA A 53 -28.97 26.65 -5.46
CA ALA A 53 -28.98 25.33 -4.85
C ALA A 53 -28.13 25.27 -3.55
N SER A 54 -27.00 25.96 -3.50
CA SER A 54 -26.11 26.01 -2.32
C SER A 54 -26.69 26.84 -1.17
N ARG A 55 -27.37 27.97 -1.47
CA ARG A 55 -28.08 28.78 -0.46
C ARG A 55 -29.17 27.99 0.26
N ARG A 56 -29.81 27.04 -0.42
CA ARG A 56 -30.88 26.21 0.15
C ARG A 56 -30.38 25.00 0.93
N SER A 57 -29.11 24.61 0.72
CA SER A 57 -28.42 23.53 1.46
C SER A 57 -27.60 24.04 2.65
N GLY A 58 -27.61 25.36 2.91
CA GLY A 58 -27.09 25.95 4.16
C GLY A 58 -25.60 26.28 4.18
N SER A 59 -24.92 26.38 3.01
CA SER A 59 -23.50 26.76 2.96
C SER A 59 -23.31 28.23 2.52
N GLU A 60 -23.05 29.13 3.47
CA GLU A 60 -22.52 30.46 3.16
C GLU A 60 -20.99 30.44 3.19
N LYS A 61 -20.35 30.53 2.01
CA LYS A 61 -19.14 31.31 1.68
C LYS A 61 -18.59 30.88 0.32
N ILE A 62 -18.77 31.71 -0.69
CA ILE A 62 -17.96 31.71 -1.92
C ILE A 62 -17.48 33.16 -2.08
N GLU A 63 -16.24 33.44 -1.69
CA GLU A 63 -15.52 34.62 -2.14
C GLU A 63 -14.47 34.20 -3.18
N ASN A 64 -14.29 35.09 -4.15
CA ASN A 64 -13.60 34.90 -5.43
C ASN A 64 -12.29 34.11 -5.36
N GLY A 65 -12.33 32.87 -5.85
CA GLY A 65 -11.17 32.03 -6.13
C GLY A 65 -11.62 30.85 -7.00
N ASN A 66 -10.93 30.62 -8.11
CA ASN A 66 -11.32 29.75 -9.22
C ASN A 66 -11.12 28.25 -8.92
N HIS A 67 -11.55 27.79 -7.74
CA HIS A 67 -11.57 26.38 -7.37
C HIS A 67 -12.94 26.05 -6.79
N ALA A 68 -13.69 25.21 -7.49
CA ALA A 68 -14.84 24.52 -6.91
C ALA A 68 -14.30 23.56 -5.85
N ILE A 69 -14.21 24.04 -4.61
CA ILE A 69 -13.92 23.21 -3.45
C ILE A 69 -15.06 22.21 -3.35
N MET A 70 -14.76 20.92 -3.60
CA MET A 70 -15.66 19.84 -3.22
C MET A 70 -15.95 20.00 -1.73
N ASN A 71 -17.21 20.21 -1.36
CA ASN A 71 -17.59 20.24 0.05
C ASN A 71 -17.23 18.89 0.69
N GLY A 72 -16.18 18.90 1.53
CA GLY A 72 -15.67 17.73 2.24
C GLY A 72 -14.35 17.16 1.73
N ALA A 73 -13.80 17.63 0.61
CA ALA A 73 -12.43 17.29 0.23
C ALA A 73 -11.46 18.19 1.02
N GLN A 74 -10.71 17.59 1.93
CA GLN A 74 -9.59 18.24 2.59
C GLN A 74 -8.32 17.85 1.85
N THR A 75 -7.50 18.82 1.49
CA THR A 75 -6.15 18.51 1.02
C THR A 75 -5.34 17.93 2.18
N ALA A 76 -4.28 17.17 1.90
CA ALA A 76 -3.36 16.72 2.94
C ALA A 76 -2.78 17.91 3.74
N TRP A 77 -2.66 19.08 3.11
CA TRP A 77 -2.26 20.33 3.74
C TRP A 77 -3.32 20.87 4.71
N ASP A 78 -4.60 20.81 4.33
CA ASP A 78 -5.73 21.18 5.20
C ASP A 78 -5.85 20.22 6.40
N MET A 79 -5.62 18.92 6.18
CA MET A 79 -5.60 17.92 7.25
C MET A 79 -4.45 18.19 8.23
N LEU A 80 -3.25 18.50 7.73
CA LEU A 80 -2.10 18.86 8.57
C LEU A 80 -2.35 20.16 9.35
N HIS A 81 -2.93 21.18 8.75
CA HIS A 81 -3.27 22.44 9.44
C HIS A 81 -4.39 22.23 10.47
N GLU A 82 -5.34 21.34 10.20
CA GLU A 82 -6.37 20.94 11.16
C GLU A 82 -5.77 20.14 12.33
N GLU A 83 -4.77 19.29 12.07
CA GLU A 83 -4.01 18.57 13.11
C GLU A 83 -3.19 19.55 13.98
N GLU A 84 -2.45 20.49 13.39
CA GLU A 84 -1.65 21.48 14.12
C GLU A 84 -2.51 22.46 14.94
N SER A 85 -3.76 22.70 14.52
CA SER A 85 -4.72 23.56 15.22
C SER A 85 -5.66 22.79 16.17
N SER A 86 -5.49 21.48 16.30
CA SER A 86 -6.35 20.65 17.15
C SER A 86 -6.10 20.90 18.63
N VAL A 87 -7.18 21.14 19.38
CA VAL A 87 -7.10 21.41 20.80
C VAL A 87 -7.18 20.10 21.59
N CYS A 88 -6.35 20.00 22.63
CA CYS A 88 -6.22 18.83 23.48
C CYS A 88 -6.63 19.14 24.93
N ILE A 89 -7.04 18.11 25.65
CA ILE A 89 -7.27 18.14 27.10
C ILE A 89 -6.13 17.35 27.77
N THR A 90 -5.38 17.98 28.67
CA THR A 90 -4.30 17.31 29.42
C THR A 90 -4.83 16.14 30.24
N THR A 91 -4.02 15.09 30.38
CA THR A 91 -4.25 13.99 31.32
C THR A 91 -3.75 14.28 32.74
N SER A 92 -3.12 15.44 32.98
CA SER A 92 -2.33 15.79 34.17
C SER A 92 -1.08 14.93 34.39
N CYS A 93 -0.69 14.14 33.38
CA CYS A 93 0.56 13.39 33.31
C CYS A 93 1.28 13.79 32.02
N SER A 94 2.41 14.48 32.16
CA SER A 94 3.19 14.94 31.00
C SER A 94 3.69 13.79 30.14
N ASP A 95 4.02 12.66 30.77
CA ASP A 95 4.53 11.50 30.02
C ASP A 95 3.41 10.87 29.16
N LEU A 96 2.18 10.81 29.68
CA LEU A 96 1.00 10.42 28.90
C LEU A 96 0.67 11.44 27.81
N ASP A 97 0.71 12.72 28.13
CA ASP A 97 0.41 13.77 27.15
C ASP A 97 1.43 13.77 26.01
N VAL A 98 2.72 13.46 26.26
CA VAL A 98 3.74 13.33 25.22
C VAL A 98 3.41 12.22 24.22
N ILE A 99 3.04 11.03 24.70
CA ILE A 99 2.69 9.92 23.78
C ILE A 99 1.38 10.17 23.06
N LEU A 100 0.51 11.05 23.58
CA LEU A 100 -0.74 11.47 22.96
C LEU A 100 -0.62 12.74 22.11
N GLY A 101 0.58 13.28 21.92
CA GLY A 101 0.79 14.47 21.11
C GLY A 101 0.20 15.75 21.72
N GLY A 102 0.12 15.83 23.06
CA GLY A 102 -0.36 16.98 23.82
C GLY A 102 -1.54 16.70 24.77
N GLY A 103 -2.13 15.51 24.71
CA GLY A 103 -3.26 15.08 25.54
C GLY A 103 -4.40 14.46 24.72
N ILE A 104 -5.61 14.42 25.27
CA ILE A 104 -6.78 13.87 24.57
C ILE A 104 -7.30 14.90 23.56
N ARG A 105 -7.23 14.56 22.27
CA ARG A 105 -7.67 15.41 21.16
C ARG A 105 -9.19 15.52 21.04
N CYS A 106 -9.67 16.73 20.74
CA CYS A 106 -11.04 16.95 20.27
C CYS A 106 -11.23 16.50 18.82
N LYS A 107 -12.49 16.31 18.39
CA LYS A 107 -12.90 15.75 17.09
C LYS A 107 -12.55 14.27 16.87
N GLU A 108 -11.98 13.63 17.89
CA GLU A 108 -11.54 12.24 17.85
C GLU A 108 -12.26 11.38 18.89
N VAL A 109 -12.27 10.07 18.63
CA VAL A 109 -12.70 9.05 19.59
C VAL A 109 -11.46 8.34 20.12
N THR A 110 -11.20 8.46 21.42
CA THR A 110 -10.08 7.77 22.09
C THR A 110 -10.63 6.64 22.94
N GLU A 111 -10.26 5.41 22.59
CA GLU A 111 -10.55 4.22 23.40
C GLU A 111 -9.39 3.97 24.36
N ILE A 112 -9.71 3.84 25.65
CA ILE A 112 -8.74 3.53 26.70
C ILE A 112 -9.20 2.26 27.38
N GLY A 113 -8.38 1.21 27.34
CA GLY A 113 -8.69 -0.01 28.06
C GLY A 113 -7.52 -0.61 28.80
N GLY A 114 -7.82 -1.51 29.72
CA GLY A 114 -6.82 -2.13 30.57
C GLY A 114 -7.48 -3.04 31.60
N VAL A 115 -6.68 -3.76 32.37
CA VAL A 115 -7.19 -4.71 33.38
C VAL A 115 -7.97 -3.99 34.49
N PRO A 116 -8.87 -4.66 35.24
CA PRO A 116 -9.51 -4.08 36.42
C PRO A 116 -8.48 -3.52 37.41
N GLY A 117 -8.79 -2.39 38.07
CA GLY A 117 -7.89 -1.75 39.05
C GLY A 117 -6.73 -0.93 38.48
N ILE A 118 -6.51 -0.92 37.16
CA ILE A 118 -5.38 -0.18 36.53
C ILE A 118 -5.57 1.36 36.53
N GLY A 119 -6.78 1.85 36.85
CA GLY A 119 -7.06 3.29 36.96
C GLY A 119 -7.82 3.92 35.79
N LYS A 120 -8.61 3.15 35.02
CA LYS A 120 -9.42 3.67 33.90
C LYS A 120 -10.42 4.74 34.34
N THR A 121 -11.32 4.40 35.27
CA THR A 121 -12.30 5.33 35.86
C THR A 121 -11.62 6.55 36.47
N GLN A 122 -10.43 6.37 37.06
CA GLN A 122 -9.64 7.47 37.63
C GLN A 122 -9.20 8.47 36.55
N LEU A 123 -8.75 7.96 35.39
CA LEU A 123 -8.42 8.78 34.23
C LEU A 123 -9.66 9.43 33.60
N GLY A 124 -10.80 8.72 33.54
CA GLY A 124 -12.07 9.30 33.12
C GLY A 124 -12.49 10.48 33.98
N ILE A 125 -12.49 10.31 35.30
CA ILE A 125 -12.83 11.38 36.26
C ILE A 125 -11.83 12.55 36.13
N GLN A 126 -10.53 12.27 35.99
CA GLN A 126 -9.51 13.29 35.77
C GLN A 126 -9.79 14.13 34.52
N LEU A 127 -10.17 13.50 33.40
CA LEU A 127 -10.48 14.22 32.16
C LEU A 127 -11.78 15.04 32.27
N ALA A 128 -12.78 14.53 33.00
CA ALA A 128 -14.02 15.27 33.29
C ALA A 128 -13.78 16.54 34.12
N VAL A 129 -12.75 16.55 34.96
CA VAL A 129 -12.29 17.73 35.69
C VAL A 129 -11.41 18.62 34.81
N ASN A 130 -10.44 18.03 34.10
CA ASN A 130 -9.43 18.78 33.33
C ASN A 130 -10.02 19.58 32.17
N VAL A 131 -11.10 19.11 31.54
CA VAL A 131 -11.75 19.88 30.46
C VAL A 131 -12.22 21.27 30.92
N GLN A 132 -12.51 21.43 32.21
CA GLN A 132 -13.02 22.67 32.81
C GLN A 132 -11.91 23.65 33.19
N ILE A 133 -10.66 23.17 33.25
CA ILE A 133 -9.48 23.99 33.47
C ILE A 133 -9.32 24.97 32.29
N PRO A 134 -8.84 26.21 32.49
CA PRO A 134 -8.65 27.15 31.38
C PRO A 134 -7.60 26.66 30.38
N SER A 135 -7.70 27.10 29.13
CA SER A 135 -6.80 26.68 28.04
C SER A 135 -5.32 26.98 28.30
N GLY A 136 -4.99 28.05 29.02
CA GLY A 136 -3.62 28.37 29.42
C GLY A 136 -2.96 27.33 30.35
N TYR A 137 -3.75 26.42 30.92
CA TYR A 137 -3.32 25.36 31.85
C TYR A 137 -3.56 23.95 31.29
N GLY A 138 -3.92 23.83 30.00
CA GLY A 138 -4.12 22.54 29.32
C GLY A 138 -5.55 21.99 29.35
N GLY A 139 -6.54 22.77 29.82
CA GLY A 139 -7.97 22.43 29.69
C GLY A 139 -8.67 23.20 28.56
N LEU A 140 -9.99 23.26 28.57
CA LEU A 140 -10.79 23.96 27.56
C LEU A 140 -11.80 24.97 28.14
N GLY A 141 -11.90 25.09 29.46
CA GLY A 141 -12.93 25.89 30.14
C GLY A 141 -14.36 25.43 29.84
N GLY A 142 -14.53 24.16 29.44
CA GLY A 142 -15.83 23.60 29.02
C GLY A 142 -16.37 22.57 30.02
N LYS A 143 -17.57 22.06 29.78
CA LYS A 143 -18.24 21.05 30.61
C LYS A 143 -17.96 19.62 30.14
N ALA A 144 -18.22 18.65 31.02
CA ALA A 144 -18.11 17.22 30.72
C ALA A 144 -19.47 16.52 30.76
N ILE A 145 -19.65 15.54 29.88
CA ILE A 145 -20.68 14.50 30.04
C ILE A 145 -19.99 13.22 30.49
N TYR A 146 -20.47 12.61 31.56
CA TYR A 146 -19.99 11.32 32.05
C TYR A 146 -21.13 10.30 32.05
N ILE A 147 -21.01 9.27 31.22
CA ILE A 147 -21.97 8.17 31.11
C ILE A 147 -21.38 6.98 31.87
N ASP A 148 -22.01 6.62 32.99
CA ASP A 148 -21.54 5.59 33.90
C ASP A 148 -22.44 4.35 33.83
N THR A 149 -21.94 3.32 33.15
CA THR A 149 -22.62 2.04 32.99
C THR A 149 -22.26 1.08 34.12
N GLU A 150 -21.05 1.17 34.69
CA GLU A 150 -20.57 0.26 35.74
C GLU A 150 -20.98 0.71 37.16
N GLY A 151 -21.24 1.99 37.37
CA GLY A 151 -21.57 2.58 38.69
C GLY A 151 -20.33 2.97 39.45
N SER A 152 -19.25 3.23 38.72
CA SER A 152 -17.90 3.39 39.26
C SER A 152 -17.52 4.86 39.52
N PHE A 153 -18.34 5.80 39.06
CA PHE A 153 -18.11 7.23 39.29
C PHE A 153 -18.35 7.59 40.76
N MET A 154 -17.32 8.11 41.44
CA MET A 154 -17.41 8.53 42.84
C MET A 154 -17.27 10.05 42.93
N VAL A 155 -18.28 10.71 43.50
CA VAL A 155 -18.34 12.19 43.61
C VAL A 155 -17.21 12.72 44.49
N GLU A 156 -16.92 12.04 45.61
CA GLU A 156 -15.83 12.39 46.53
C GLU A 156 -14.49 12.35 45.81
N ARG A 157 -14.32 11.39 44.89
CA ARG A 157 -13.09 11.26 44.12
C ARG A 157 -12.95 12.35 43.07
N ALA A 158 -14.04 12.72 42.40
CA ALA A 158 -14.05 13.86 41.49
C ALA A 158 -13.73 15.17 42.22
N LEU A 159 -14.27 15.36 43.43
CA LEU A 159 -13.97 16.52 44.28
C LEU A 159 -12.49 16.57 44.66
N GLN A 160 -11.93 15.44 45.09
CA GLN A 160 -10.52 15.34 45.45
C GLN A 160 -9.59 15.70 44.28
N ILE A 161 -9.93 15.23 43.07
CA ILE A 161 -9.17 15.56 41.86
C ILE A 161 -9.34 17.06 41.52
N ALA A 162 -10.54 17.62 41.64
CA ALA A 162 -10.81 19.04 41.40
C ALA A 162 -10.05 19.94 42.40
N GLU A 163 -10.00 19.57 43.67
CA GLU A 163 -9.21 20.25 44.70
C GLU A 163 -7.72 20.27 44.33
N ALA A 164 -7.18 19.12 43.90
CA ALA A 164 -5.79 19.02 43.49
C ALA A 164 -5.50 19.88 42.23
N CYS A 165 -6.37 19.85 41.22
CA CYS A 165 -6.20 20.70 40.03
C CYS A 165 -6.26 22.19 40.38
N ALA A 166 -7.16 22.60 41.28
CA ALA A 166 -7.25 23.98 41.75
C ALA A 166 -5.98 24.42 42.49
N GLN A 167 -5.40 23.55 43.32
CA GLN A 167 -4.13 23.80 44.00
C GLN A 167 -2.97 23.92 43.00
N ASP A 168 -2.86 23.00 42.05
CA ASP A 168 -1.78 22.99 41.05
C ASP A 168 -1.79 24.28 40.21
N MET A 169 -2.97 24.82 39.87
CA MET A 169 -3.10 26.12 39.18
C MET A 169 -2.63 27.30 40.04
N VAL A 170 -2.98 27.32 41.34
CA VAL A 170 -2.54 28.38 42.26
C VAL A 170 -1.02 28.35 42.45
N GLU A 171 -0.42 27.16 42.58
CA GLU A 171 1.04 27.00 42.65
C GLU A 171 1.72 27.52 41.37
N TYR A 172 1.15 27.23 40.20
CA TYR A 172 1.69 27.68 38.92
C TYR A 172 1.59 29.20 38.70
N ASP A 173 0.49 29.84 39.11
CA ASP A 173 0.34 31.30 39.05
C ASP A 173 1.32 32.01 39.99
N ASN A 174 1.54 31.47 41.19
CA ASN A 174 2.53 31.98 42.15
C ASN A 174 3.95 31.94 41.57
N LEU A 175 4.30 30.87 40.84
CA LEU A 175 5.60 30.72 40.17
C LEU A 175 5.80 31.73 39.03
N LEU A 176 4.73 32.12 38.32
CA LEU A 176 4.79 33.03 37.18
C LEU A 176 4.59 34.52 37.52
N ARG A 177 4.33 34.87 38.79
CA ARG A 177 4.07 36.24 39.27
C ARG A 177 3.02 37.00 38.43
N LYS A 178 2.01 36.29 37.91
CA LYS A 178 0.89 36.88 37.16
C LYS A 178 -0.35 36.85 38.05
N ASP A 179 -0.92 38.01 38.34
CA ASP A 179 -2.18 38.12 39.09
C ASP A 179 -3.35 38.03 38.09
N SER A 180 -3.66 36.81 37.63
CA SER A 180 -4.66 36.56 36.60
C SER A 180 -6.08 36.51 37.17
N GLN A 181 -6.99 37.32 36.61
CA GLN A 181 -8.41 37.36 36.97
C GLN A 181 -9.12 36.00 36.72
N ALA A 182 -8.60 35.17 35.81
CA ALA A 182 -9.11 33.83 35.50
C ALA A 182 -8.98 32.84 36.70
N CYS A 183 -8.02 33.06 37.59
CA CYS A 183 -7.79 32.20 38.75
C CYS A 183 -8.75 32.48 39.92
N ARG A 184 -9.53 33.58 39.87
CA ARG A 184 -10.48 33.94 40.94
C ARG A 184 -11.80 33.17 40.87
N VAL A 185 -12.22 32.72 39.68
CA VAL A 185 -13.50 32.02 39.45
C VAL A 185 -13.42 30.51 39.80
N ILE A 186 -12.21 29.93 39.83
CA ILE A 186 -11.99 28.48 39.97
C ILE A 186 -11.64 28.06 41.42
N LYS A 187 -11.72 28.99 42.38
CA LYS A 187 -11.38 28.72 43.80
C LYS A 187 -12.38 27.85 44.57
N GLN A 188 -13.46 27.40 43.92
CA GLN A 188 -14.45 26.51 44.54
C GLN A 188 -14.45 25.16 43.83
N PRO A 189 -13.75 24.14 44.36
CA PRO A 189 -13.71 22.78 43.81
C PRO A 189 -15.09 22.15 43.54
N LYS A 190 -16.11 22.57 44.31
CA LYS A 190 -17.50 22.14 44.10
C LYS A 190 -18.10 22.60 42.76
N ALA A 191 -17.65 23.73 42.21
CA ALA A 191 -18.10 24.22 40.90
C ALA A 191 -17.70 23.27 39.77
N PHE A 192 -16.63 22.48 39.93
CA PHE A 192 -16.28 21.45 38.94
C PHE A 192 -17.32 20.34 38.86
N LEU A 193 -17.95 20.00 39.98
CA LEU A 193 -18.94 18.93 40.04
C LEU A 193 -20.25 19.34 39.35
N GLU A 194 -20.67 20.60 39.51
CA GLU A 194 -21.88 21.15 38.88
C GLU A 194 -21.80 21.15 37.34
N ASN A 195 -20.58 21.11 36.81
CA ASN A 195 -20.28 21.15 35.38
C ASN A 195 -20.00 19.76 34.77
N ILE A 196 -20.23 18.68 35.53
CA ILE A 196 -20.20 17.30 35.06
C ILE A 196 -21.64 16.80 34.96
N PHE A 197 -22.15 16.68 33.74
CA PHE A 197 -23.45 16.07 33.48
C PHE A 197 -23.33 14.55 33.57
N TYR A 198 -23.87 13.98 34.64
CA TYR A 198 -23.78 12.55 34.94
C TYR A 198 -25.03 11.79 34.48
N PHE A 199 -24.82 10.71 33.72
CA PHE A 199 -25.86 9.79 33.29
C PHE A 199 -25.55 8.38 33.83
N ARG A 200 -26.35 7.89 34.78
CA ARG A 200 -26.31 6.50 35.21
C ARG A 200 -27.08 5.64 34.21
N ILE A 201 -26.46 4.58 33.72
CA ILE A 201 -27.08 3.64 32.79
C ILE A 201 -27.16 2.27 33.44
N CYS A 202 -28.36 1.71 33.52
CA CYS A 202 -28.62 0.42 34.13
C CYS A 202 -28.91 -0.69 33.09
N THR A 203 -29.14 -0.35 31.82
CA THR A 203 -29.39 -1.33 30.75
C THR A 203 -28.76 -0.93 29.41
N TYR A 204 -28.56 -1.89 28.49
CA TYR A 204 -28.06 -1.58 27.14
C TYR A 204 -29.05 -0.71 26.32
N THR A 205 -30.36 -0.84 26.57
CA THR A 205 -31.40 -0.03 25.92
C THR A 205 -31.31 1.44 26.34
N GLU A 206 -31.13 1.69 27.64
CA GLU A 206 -30.87 3.03 28.17
C GLU A 206 -29.59 3.62 27.59
N GLN A 207 -28.53 2.80 27.45
CA GLN A 207 -27.27 3.22 26.85
C GLN A 207 -27.47 3.75 25.42
N ILE A 208 -28.21 3.00 24.59
CA ILE A 208 -28.53 3.39 23.22
C ILE A 208 -29.39 4.66 23.20
N ALA A 209 -30.39 4.74 24.07
CA ALA A 209 -31.26 5.91 24.17
C ALA A 209 -30.50 7.18 24.54
N VAL A 210 -29.60 7.10 25.53
CA VAL A 210 -28.77 8.24 25.94
C VAL A 210 -27.82 8.65 24.83
N ILE A 211 -27.11 7.72 24.18
CA ILE A 211 -26.23 8.04 23.04
C ILE A 211 -27.00 8.69 21.89
N ASN A 212 -28.23 8.27 21.63
CA ASN A 212 -29.10 8.91 20.63
C ASN A 212 -29.55 10.32 21.06
N TYR A 213 -29.74 10.55 22.35
CA TYR A 213 -30.16 11.83 22.91
C TYR A 213 -29.01 12.86 22.97
N LEU A 214 -27.75 12.42 23.01
CA LEU A 214 -26.58 13.30 23.11
C LEU A 214 -26.53 14.41 22.06
N GLU A 215 -26.91 14.16 20.80
CA GLU A 215 -26.90 15.18 19.75
C GLU A 215 -27.79 16.38 20.12
N LYS A 216 -28.99 16.09 20.66
CA LYS A 216 -29.92 17.12 21.12
C LYS A 216 -29.38 17.80 22.39
N PHE A 217 -28.93 17.02 23.37
CA PHE A 217 -28.43 17.56 24.64
C PHE A 217 -27.23 18.50 24.43
N ILE A 218 -26.24 18.10 23.62
CA ILE A 218 -25.05 18.92 23.34
C ILE A 218 -25.41 20.16 22.53
N SER A 219 -26.46 20.10 21.69
CA SER A 219 -26.97 21.29 20.99
C SER A 219 -27.55 22.34 21.94
N GLU A 220 -28.13 21.90 23.06
CA GLU A 220 -28.64 22.74 24.16
C GLU A 220 -27.52 23.17 25.12
N HIS A 221 -26.43 22.39 25.21
CA HIS A 221 -25.26 22.61 26.07
C HIS A 221 -23.95 22.72 25.26
N LYS A 222 -23.81 23.82 24.50
CA LYS A 222 -22.66 24.05 23.57
C LYS A 222 -21.29 24.18 24.25
N ASP A 223 -21.29 24.38 25.56
CA ASP A 223 -20.11 24.45 26.42
C ASP A 223 -19.55 23.06 26.77
N VAL A 224 -20.23 21.97 26.46
CA VAL A 224 -19.68 20.61 26.58
C VAL A 224 -18.51 20.43 25.60
N LYS A 225 -17.37 19.95 26.10
CA LYS A 225 -16.16 19.71 25.31
C LYS A 225 -15.60 18.29 25.42
N ILE A 226 -16.16 17.46 26.30
CA ILE A 226 -15.82 16.03 26.39
C ILE A 226 -17.05 15.18 26.73
N VAL A 227 -17.12 14.01 26.11
CA VAL A 227 -18.07 12.93 26.46
C VAL A 227 -17.25 11.71 26.87
N ILE A 228 -17.50 11.19 28.07
CA ILE A 228 -16.82 10.02 28.62
C ILE A 228 -17.85 8.90 28.80
N VAL A 229 -17.53 7.69 28.34
CA VAL A 229 -18.38 6.50 28.50
C VAL A 229 -17.60 5.42 29.26
N ASP A 230 -18.06 5.08 30.45
CA ASP A 230 -17.39 4.15 31.38
C ASP A 230 -18.33 3.02 31.84
N SER A 231 -18.34 1.85 31.18
CA SER A 231 -17.73 1.49 29.90
C SER A 231 -18.78 1.29 28.81
N ILE A 232 -18.41 1.50 27.53
CA ILE A 232 -19.34 1.27 26.40
C ILE A 232 -19.73 -0.22 26.27
N THR A 233 -18.96 -1.13 26.87
CA THR A 233 -19.14 -2.58 26.73
C THR A 233 -19.84 -3.30 27.87
N PHE A 234 -19.98 -2.68 29.05
CA PHE A 234 -20.48 -3.36 30.25
C PHE A 234 -21.80 -4.13 30.02
N HIS A 235 -22.85 -3.41 29.60
CA HIS A 235 -24.19 -3.98 29.35
C HIS A 235 -24.28 -4.89 28.11
N PHE A 236 -23.23 -4.92 27.28
CA PHE A 236 -23.15 -5.78 26.10
C PHE A 236 -22.32 -7.05 26.36
N ARG A 237 -21.73 -7.22 27.56
CA ARG A 237 -20.98 -8.41 27.94
C ARG A 237 -21.73 -9.33 28.90
N GLN A 238 -22.47 -8.77 29.86
CA GLN A 238 -23.08 -9.56 30.95
C GLN A 238 -24.39 -10.25 30.52
N ASP A 239 -25.20 -9.65 29.64
CA ASP A 239 -26.58 -10.13 29.37
C ASP A 239 -26.97 -10.13 27.87
N PHE A 240 -26.00 -10.25 26.94
CA PHE A 240 -26.26 -10.12 25.50
C PHE A 240 -25.93 -11.40 24.70
N GLU A 241 -26.93 -12.24 24.46
CA GLU A 241 -26.79 -13.55 23.80
C GLU A 241 -26.51 -13.45 22.28
N ASP A 242 -27.13 -12.49 21.59
CA ASP A 242 -27.00 -12.32 20.13
C ASP A 242 -25.76 -11.48 19.77
N MET A 243 -24.67 -12.16 19.44
CA MET A 243 -23.39 -11.51 19.06
C MET A 243 -23.47 -10.71 17.74
N ALA A 244 -24.36 -11.07 16.82
CA ALA A 244 -24.53 -10.36 15.55
C ALA A 244 -25.27 -9.04 15.76
N LEU A 245 -26.35 -9.05 16.55
CA LEU A 245 -27.06 -7.86 16.97
C LEU A 245 -26.17 -6.96 17.83
N ARG A 246 -25.41 -7.54 18.77
CA ARG A 246 -24.42 -6.82 19.59
C ARG A 246 -23.45 -6.01 18.72
N THR A 247 -22.86 -6.66 17.72
CA THR A 247 -21.88 -6.02 16.81
C THR A 247 -22.52 -4.87 16.03
N ARG A 248 -23.76 -5.06 15.54
CA ARG A 248 -24.51 -4.01 14.81
C ARG A 248 -24.83 -2.81 15.69
N LEU A 249 -25.32 -3.04 16.92
CA LEU A 249 -25.68 -2.00 17.87
C LEU A 249 -24.45 -1.21 18.33
N LEU A 250 -23.37 -1.91 18.66
CA LEU A 250 -22.08 -1.31 18.98
C LEU A 250 -21.60 -0.44 17.79
N GLY A 251 -21.55 -0.99 16.58
CA GLY A 251 -21.16 -0.22 15.38
C GLY A 251 -22.01 1.04 15.17
N GLY A 252 -23.32 0.95 15.38
CA GLY A 252 -24.23 2.10 15.30
C GLY A 252 -23.94 3.20 16.33
N MET A 253 -23.65 2.81 17.58
CA MET A 253 -23.25 3.78 18.63
C MET A 253 -21.89 4.41 18.32
N ALA A 254 -20.94 3.63 17.83
CA ALA A 254 -19.61 4.10 17.46
C ALA A 254 -19.68 5.18 16.35
N LEU A 255 -20.47 4.94 15.30
CA LEU A 255 -20.71 5.91 14.22
C LEU A 255 -21.32 7.22 14.75
N LYS A 256 -22.28 7.13 15.67
CA LYS A 256 -22.89 8.30 16.30
C LYS A 256 -21.88 9.09 17.12
N LEU A 257 -21.07 8.43 17.94
CA LEU A 257 -20.05 9.07 18.75
C LEU A 257 -18.98 9.77 17.88
N MET A 258 -18.55 9.14 16.78
CA MET A 258 -17.64 9.76 15.81
C MET A 258 -18.27 11.01 15.17
N LYS A 259 -19.55 10.94 14.78
CA LYS A 259 -20.27 12.09 14.22
C LYS A 259 -20.34 13.24 15.24
N LEU A 260 -20.67 12.93 16.50
CA LEU A 260 -20.74 13.92 17.58
C LEU A 260 -19.39 14.61 17.82
N ALA A 261 -18.30 13.84 17.89
CA ALA A 261 -16.95 14.37 18.09
C ALA A 261 -16.62 15.43 17.03
N LYS A 262 -16.84 15.12 15.75
CA LYS A 262 -16.56 16.03 14.63
C LYS A 262 -17.52 17.22 14.59
N GLN A 263 -18.83 16.97 14.68
CA GLN A 263 -19.88 17.99 14.56
C GLN A 263 -19.79 19.06 15.65
N PHE A 264 -19.51 18.66 16.90
CA PHE A 264 -19.46 19.57 18.04
C PHE A 264 -18.04 19.95 18.47
N LYS A 265 -17.02 19.47 17.74
CA LYS A 265 -15.59 19.72 18.02
C LYS A 265 -15.23 19.40 19.48
N LEU A 266 -15.69 18.24 19.96
CA LEU A 266 -15.48 17.75 21.33
C LEU A 266 -14.67 16.46 21.32
N ALA A 267 -14.08 16.10 22.46
CA ALA A 267 -13.40 14.82 22.65
C ALA A 267 -14.40 13.73 23.07
N VAL A 268 -14.28 12.52 22.52
CA VAL A 268 -15.02 11.36 23.02
C VAL A 268 -14.02 10.35 23.59
N VAL A 269 -14.21 9.95 24.84
CA VAL A 269 -13.37 8.98 25.54
C VAL A 269 -14.18 7.76 25.94
N LEU A 270 -13.74 6.59 25.51
CA LEU A 270 -14.38 5.32 25.80
C LEU A 270 -13.48 4.51 26.71
N LEU A 271 -13.93 4.29 27.94
CA LEU A 271 -13.23 3.41 28.87
C LEU A 271 -13.72 1.98 28.64
N ASN A 272 -12.82 1.01 28.49
CA ASN A 272 -13.18 -0.38 28.21
C ASN A 272 -12.27 -1.37 28.96
N GLN A 273 -12.74 -2.61 29.12
CA GLN A 273 -11.89 -3.68 29.64
C GLN A 273 -11.13 -4.36 28.50
N VAL A 274 -9.96 -4.90 28.81
CA VAL A 274 -9.17 -5.77 27.92
C VAL A 274 -9.64 -7.22 27.99
N THR A 275 -9.31 -7.99 26.96
CA THR A 275 -9.42 -9.44 26.87
C THR A 275 -8.06 -10.01 26.46
N THR A 276 -7.86 -11.31 26.64
CA THR A 276 -6.70 -11.99 26.08
C THR A 276 -7.05 -12.52 24.68
N LYS A 277 -6.21 -12.23 23.69
CA LYS A 277 -6.24 -12.87 22.38
C LYS A 277 -5.02 -13.78 22.29
N TYR A 278 -5.23 -15.03 21.92
CA TYR A 278 -4.14 -15.95 21.64
C TYR A 278 -3.67 -15.69 20.22
N ASN A 279 -2.43 -15.23 20.07
CA ASN A 279 -1.81 -15.00 18.77
C ASN A 279 -0.40 -15.59 18.76
N GLU A 280 -0.11 -16.43 17.77
CA GLU A 280 1.23 -17.00 17.51
C GLU A 280 1.94 -17.56 18.76
N GLY A 281 1.21 -18.26 19.63
CA GLY A 281 1.79 -18.91 20.81
C GLY A 281 1.94 -18.03 22.05
N SER A 282 1.43 -16.79 22.03
CA SER A 282 1.42 -15.90 23.20
C SER A 282 0.03 -15.32 23.47
N PHE A 283 -0.28 -15.10 24.75
CA PHE A 283 -1.48 -14.38 25.15
C PHE A 283 -1.15 -12.89 25.20
N GLN A 284 -1.72 -12.12 24.28
CA GLN A 284 -1.61 -10.67 24.28
C GLN A 284 -2.89 -10.05 24.84
N LEU A 285 -2.73 -9.07 25.73
CA LEU A 285 -3.84 -8.22 26.15
C LEU A 285 -4.27 -7.36 24.97
N THR A 286 -5.53 -7.46 24.58
CA THR A 286 -6.15 -6.64 23.55
C THR A 286 -7.44 -6.01 24.07
N LEU A 287 -7.91 -4.94 23.44
CA LEU A 287 -9.18 -4.33 23.80
C LEU A 287 -10.33 -5.27 23.42
N ALA A 288 -11.28 -5.47 24.33
CA ALA A 288 -12.25 -6.57 24.20
C ALA A 288 -13.29 -6.42 23.07
N LEU A 289 -13.30 -5.28 22.37
CA LEU A 289 -14.11 -5.08 21.17
C LEU A 289 -13.40 -5.50 19.88
N GLY A 290 -12.13 -5.89 19.97
CA GLY A 290 -11.36 -6.44 18.85
C GLY A 290 -11.15 -5.46 17.70
N ASP A 291 -10.87 -6.05 16.54
CA ASP A 291 -10.39 -5.34 15.34
C ASP A 291 -11.55 -4.67 14.57
N SER A 292 -12.76 -5.21 14.62
CA SER A 292 -13.95 -4.62 13.98
C SER A 292 -14.34 -3.27 14.60
N TRP A 293 -14.17 -3.11 15.92
CA TRP A 293 -14.33 -1.82 16.60
C TRP A 293 -13.15 -0.88 16.41
N SER A 294 -11.99 -1.40 16.03
CA SER A 294 -10.78 -0.58 15.88
C SER A 294 -11.02 0.57 14.92
N HIS A 295 -11.74 0.33 13.83
CA HIS A 295 -12.10 1.33 12.83
C HIS A 295 -12.98 2.47 13.36
N ALA A 296 -13.64 2.29 14.50
CA ALA A 296 -14.47 3.31 15.13
C ALA A 296 -13.73 4.18 16.18
N SER A 297 -12.51 3.80 16.54
CA SER A 297 -11.64 4.55 17.46
C SER A 297 -10.47 5.16 16.67
N THR A 298 -10.27 6.46 16.85
CA THR A 298 -9.15 7.20 16.27
C THR A 298 -7.86 6.82 16.97
N ASN A 299 -7.86 6.88 18.31
CA ASN A 299 -6.73 6.44 19.13
C ASN A 299 -7.12 5.29 20.06
N ARG A 300 -6.18 4.39 20.31
CA ARG A 300 -6.33 3.29 21.27
C ARG A 300 -5.17 3.27 22.25
N ILE A 301 -5.51 3.27 23.54
CA ILE A 301 -4.55 3.25 24.64
C ILE A 301 -4.80 1.99 25.48
N ILE A 302 -3.76 1.20 25.69
CA ILE A 302 -3.78 0.02 26.55
C ILE A 302 -3.02 0.33 27.85
N LEU A 303 -3.73 0.35 28.96
CA LEU A 303 -3.18 0.50 30.31
C LEU A 303 -2.83 -0.89 30.85
N HIS A 304 -1.59 -1.07 31.29
CA HIS A 304 -1.09 -2.33 31.84
C HIS A 304 -0.14 -2.12 33.02
N TRP A 305 0.01 -3.16 33.82
CA TRP A 305 1.04 -3.23 34.84
C TRP A 305 2.36 -3.66 34.20
N ASN A 306 3.46 -3.10 34.69
CA ASN A 306 4.82 -3.58 34.45
C ASN A 306 5.54 -3.62 35.79
N GLY A 307 5.64 -4.80 36.40
CA GLY A 307 5.94 -4.91 37.82
C GLY A 307 4.87 -4.20 38.66
N ASP A 308 5.30 -3.35 39.59
CA ASP A 308 4.41 -2.56 40.47
C ASP A 308 4.03 -1.18 39.89
N GLU A 309 4.51 -0.87 38.67
CA GLU A 309 4.29 0.40 37.99
C GLU A 309 3.20 0.29 36.93
N ARG A 310 2.47 1.39 36.70
CA ARG A 310 1.43 1.46 35.66
C ARG A 310 2.00 2.13 34.42
N TYR A 311 1.70 1.54 33.27
CA TYR A 311 2.10 2.04 31.97
C TYR A 311 0.91 2.13 31.03
N ALA A 312 0.94 3.13 30.15
CA ALA A 312 0.01 3.27 29.04
C ALA A 312 0.77 3.07 27.74
N TYR A 313 0.27 2.19 26.88
CA TYR A 313 0.77 1.93 25.54
C TYR A 313 -0.20 2.48 24.51
N LEU A 314 0.29 3.33 23.60
CA LEU A 314 -0.46 3.79 22.44
C LEU A 314 -0.45 2.69 21.37
N ASP A 315 -1.55 1.95 21.31
CA ASP A 315 -1.75 0.80 20.41
C ASP A 315 -2.11 1.25 18.99
N LYS A 316 -2.89 2.33 18.87
CA LYS A 316 -3.34 2.87 17.58
C LYS A 316 -3.40 4.39 17.60
N SER A 317 -2.91 5.03 16.55
CA SER A 317 -3.18 6.43 16.21
C SER A 317 -2.94 6.64 14.70
N PRO A 318 -3.69 7.53 14.01
CA PRO A 318 -3.45 7.85 12.61
C PRO A 318 -2.15 8.63 12.38
N SER A 319 -1.72 9.44 13.36
CA SER A 319 -0.62 10.41 13.19
C SER A 319 0.51 10.27 14.22
N LEU A 320 0.30 9.50 15.29
CA LEU A 320 1.30 9.29 16.35
C LEU A 320 1.90 7.89 16.29
N ARG A 321 3.20 7.81 16.59
CA ARG A 321 3.93 6.53 16.70
C ARG A 321 3.52 5.79 17.96
N SER A 322 3.48 4.45 17.89
CA SER A 322 3.32 3.61 19.07
C SER A 322 4.40 3.92 20.10
N ALA A 323 3.98 4.16 21.34
CA ALA A 323 4.85 4.57 22.43
C ALA A 323 4.25 4.15 23.77
N THR A 324 5.11 4.02 24.78
CA THR A 324 4.73 3.63 26.13
C THR A 324 5.16 4.71 27.13
N ALA A 325 4.28 5.06 28.05
CA ALA A 325 4.56 6.05 29.09
C ALA A 325 4.12 5.57 30.49
N PRO A 326 4.94 5.79 31.52
CA PRO A 326 4.55 5.49 32.89
C PRO A 326 3.54 6.52 33.42
N TYR A 327 2.66 6.11 34.33
CA TYR A 327 1.79 7.03 35.05
C TYR A 327 1.46 6.51 36.46
N ALA A 328 1.01 7.41 37.33
CA ALA A 328 0.62 7.08 38.70
C ALA A 328 -0.82 7.52 38.96
N VAL A 329 -1.55 6.68 39.71
CA VAL A 329 -2.85 7.03 40.30
C VAL A 329 -2.60 7.41 41.75
N THR A 330 -2.78 8.69 42.09
CA THR A 330 -2.41 9.25 43.41
C THR A 330 -3.61 9.88 44.10
N GLY A 331 -3.44 10.35 45.35
CA GLY A 331 -4.45 11.19 46.02
C GLY A 331 -4.81 12.44 45.22
N LYS A 332 -3.89 13.00 44.42
CA LYS A 332 -4.12 14.16 43.55
C LYS A 332 -4.75 13.82 42.18
N GLY A 333 -5.01 12.55 41.90
CA GLY A 333 -5.47 12.08 40.58
C GLY A 333 -4.36 11.42 39.76
N ILE A 334 -4.46 11.51 38.43
CA ILE A 334 -3.44 10.97 37.50
C ILE A 334 -2.25 11.91 37.45
N ARG A 335 -1.03 11.40 37.66
CA ARG A 335 0.22 12.18 37.66
C ARG A 335 1.35 11.38 37.02
N ASN A 336 2.47 12.05 36.75
CA ASN A 336 3.72 11.39 36.35
C ASN A 336 4.14 10.38 37.43
N ALA A 337 4.71 9.25 36.99
CA ALA A 337 5.39 8.36 37.93
C ALA A 337 6.60 9.09 38.56
N ALA A 338 6.88 8.85 39.84
CA ALA A 338 7.99 9.50 40.51
C ALA A 338 9.32 9.15 39.82
N PRO A 339 10.24 10.10 39.61
CA PRO A 339 11.47 9.84 38.89
C PRO A 339 12.43 9.00 39.75
N ASN A 340 12.67 7.75 39.36
CA ASN A 340 13.96 7.13 39.64
C ASN A 340 15.01 7.87 38.78
N CYS A 341 16.04 8.41 39.44
CA CYS A 341 17.04 9.33 38.92
C CYS A 341 17.60 8.95 37.52
N LYS A 342 17.34 9.80 36.51
CA LYS A 342 18.28 10.33 35.49
C LYS A 342 17.52 11.25 34.52
N ARG A 343 17.39 12.53 34.85
CA ARG A 343 16.93 13.56 33.92
C ARG A 343 18.15 14.21 33.27
N ALA A 344 18.40 13.91 31.99
CA ALA A 344 19.23 14.78 31.15
C ALA A 344 18.35 15.95 30.71
N ILE A 345 18.76 17.16 31.11
CA ILE A 345 18.13 18.41 30.73
C ILE A 345 18.39 18.64 29.24
N LEU A 346 17.34 18.70 28.41
CA LEU A 346 17.41 19.36 27.11
C LEU A 346 16.57 20.64 27.18
N SER A 347 17.30 21.75 27.14
CA SER A 347 16.81 23.11 27.07
C SER A 347 15.94 23.35 25.84
N ARG A 348 14.89 24.16 26.02
CA ARG A 348 14.08 24.78 24.97
C ARG A 348 14.96 25.35 23.83
N SER A 349 14.65 24.99 22.59
CA SER A 349 15.11 25.72 21.39
C SER A 349 13.89 26.23 20.63
N THR A 350 13.85 27.55 20.49
CA THR A 350 12.93 28.35 19.67
C THR A 350 13.08 28.09 18.17
N ALA A 351 12.01 28.39 17.42
CA ALA A 351 11.84 28.22 15.97
C ALA A 351 13.00 28.70 15.08
N PRO A 352 13.21 28.11 13.88
CA PRO A 352 14.22 28.58 12.95
C PRO A 352 13.70 29.69 12.04
N ARG A 353 14.47 30.78 11.95
CA ARG A 353 14.47 31.71 10.80
C ARG A 353 15.68 31.38 9.91
N HIS A 354 15.47 31.48 8.60
CA HIS A 354 16.49 31.38 7.55
C HIS A 354 17.75 32.23 7.82
N ALA A 355 18.93 31.64 7.61
CA ALA A 355 20.08 32.28 6.95
C ALA A 355 21.18 31.25 6.64
N SER A 356 21.82 31.44 5.50
CA SER A 356 22.91 30.67 4.90
C SER A 356 24.25 30.79 5.63
N SER A 357 25.02 29.70 5.70
CA SER A 357 26.48 29.63 5.49
C SER A 357 27.06 28.28 5.95
N HIS A 358 27.82 27.62 5.06
CA HIS A 358 28.61 26.42 5.37
C HIS A 358 29.93 26.78 6.09
N PRO A 359 30.41 25.92 7.00
CA PRO A 359 31.82 25.51 6.99
C PRO A 359 32.03 24.00 7.25
N PRO A 360 33.25 23.45 7.03
CA PRO A 360 33.47 22.07 6.61
C PRO A 360 33.71 21.06 7.75
N LEU A 361 33.42 19.79 7.45
CA LEU A 361 33.66 18.61 8.28
C LEU A 361 35.15 18.23 8.35
N SER A 362 35.67 18.12 9.57
CA SER A 362 36.98 17.53 9.88
C SER A 362 36.82 16.05 10.26
N ILE A 363 37.53 15.17 9.54
CA ILE A 363 37.65 13.72 9.79
C ILE A 363 38.81 13.50 10.79
N PRO A 364 38.70 12.59 11.78
CA PRO A 364 39.84 12.23 12.62
C PRO A 364 40.79 11.27 11.90
N SER A 365 42.08 11.57 12.03
CA SER A 365 43.23 10.84 11.50
C SER A 365 43.47 9.50 12.22
N PHE A 366 43.74 8.44 11.46
CA PHE A 366 44.45 7.24 11.93
C PHE A 366 45.88 7.28 11.38
N SER A 367 46.86 7.36 12.28
CA SER A 367 48.29 7.24 12.01
C SER A 367 48.76 5.84 12.38
N GLY A 368 49.58 5.22 11.52
CA GLY A 368 50.18 3.93 11.82
C GLY A 368 50.74 3.16 10.61
N LEU A 369 51.55 3.81 9.78
CA LEU A 369 52.34 3.15 8.74
C LEU A 369 53.63 2.56 9.32
N LYS A 370 53.95 1.31 8.95
CA LYS A 370 55.32 0.90 8.62
C LYS A 370 55.28 0.20 7.26
N SER A 371 55.90 0.85 6.27
CA SER A 371 56.24 0.30 4.97
C SER A 371 57.76 0.07 4.90
N ALA A 372 58.14 -0.92 4.09
CA ALA A 372 59.41 -0.97 3.36
C ALA A 372 59.01 -1.45 1.95
N SER A 373 58.98 -0.53 0.98
CA SER A 373 60.01 -0.35 -0.08
C SER A 373 59.98 -1.51 -1.09
N SER A 374 59.92 -1.33 -2.41
CA SER A 374 60.47 -0.24 -3.24
C SER A 374 60.03 -0.42 -4.71
N SER A 375 59.80 0.71 -5.39
CA SER A 375 60.19 1.10 -6.77
C SER A 375 60.10 0.06 -7.91
N SER A 376 59.66 0.36 -9.13
CA SER A 376 59.97 1.54 -9.94
C SER A 376 59.12 1.55 -11.21
N ALA A 377 58.70 2.76 -11.61
CA ALA A 377 58.15 3.06 -12.93
C ALA A 377 59.23 3.15 -14.00
N VAL A 378 58.92 2.79 -15.26
CA VAL A 378 59.54 3.37 -16.45
C VAL A 378 58.49 3.47 -17.57
N SER A 379 58.39 4.67 -18.14
CA SER A 379 57.69 5.04 -19.37
C SER A 379 58.61 4.93 -20.58
N VAL A 380 58.12 4.48 -21.75
CA VAL A 380 58.72 4.80 -23.06
C VAL A 380 57.64 4.82 -24.16
N SER A 381 57.72 5.81 -25.05
CA SER A 381 56.90 6.01 -26.25
C SER A 381 57.59 5.48 -27.53
N ARG A 382 56.81 5.06 -28.55
CA ARG A 382 56.93 5.50 -29.97
C ARG A 382 56.21 4.57 -30.98
N ARG A 383 55.32 5.20 -31.77
CA ARG A 383 55.12 5.18 -33.25
C ARG A 383 55.28 3.89 -34.10
N ARG A 384 54.19 3.67 -34.87
CA ARG A 384 54.01 3.56 -36.35
C ARG A 384 53.90 2.19 -37.06
N SER A 385 52.88 2.20 -37.95
CA SER A 385 52.74 1.70 -39.33
C SER A 385 52.14 0.32 -39.63
N SER A 386 51.11 0.38 -40.48
CA SER A 386 50.33 -0.66 -41.16
C SER A 386 51.12 -1.43 -42.23
N PRO A 387 50.48 -2.42 -42.87
CA PRO A 387 50.21 -2.25 -44.30
C PRO A 387 48.76 -2.63 -44.71
N ALA A 388 48.33 -2.02 -45.82
CA ALA A 388 47.04 -2.20 -46.48
C ALA A 388 47.08 -3.34 -47.52
N VAL A 389 45.93 -3.98 -47.74
CA VAL A 389 45.65 -4.80 -48.93
C VAL A 389 44.35 -4.30 -49.57
N THR A 390 44.43 -4.00 -50.86
CA THR A 390 43.39 -3.53 -51.77
C THR A 390 42.39 -4.62 -52.16
N ARG A 391 41.08 -4.30 -52.25
CA ARG A 391 40.12 -4.97 -53.15
C ARG A 391 39.08 -3.97 -53.72
N LEU A 392 38.77 -4.16 -54.99
CA LEU A 392 37.83 -3.44 -55.87
C LEU A 392 36.34 -3.66 -55.48
N PRO A 393 35.40 -2.84 -55.97
CA PRO A 393 34.04 -2.77 -55.44
C PRO A 393 33.09 -3.77 -56.10
N VAL A 394 32.26 -4.45 -55.30
CA VAL A 394 31.08 -5.18 -55.77
C VAL A 394 29.85 -4.34 -55.40
N ARG A 395 29.23 -3.71 -56.39
CA ARG A 395 27.89 -3.10 -56.29
C ARG A 395 26.86 -4.17 -56.65
N ALA A 396 26.36 -4.90 -55.65
CA ALA A 396 25.09 -5.63 -55.66
C ALA A 396 24.90 -6.35 -54.31
N SER A 397 24.52 -5.64 -53.24
CA SER A 397 23.96 -6.28 -52.03
C SER A 397 23.04 -5.35 -51.25
N ALA A 398 23.26 -4.02 -51.32
CA ALA A 398 22.48 -3.06 -50.54
C ALA A 398 20.96 -3.12 -50.78
N ALA A 399 20.50 -3.42 -52.01
CA ALA A 399 19.07 -3.46 -52.33
C ALA A 399 18.35 -4.70 -51.77
N VAL A 400 19.03 -5.86 -51.72
CA VAL A 400 18.49 -7.11 -51.16
C VAL A 400 18.48 -7.03 -49.64
N GLU A 401 19.56 -6.50 -49.05
CA GLU A 401 19.68 -6.29 -47.60
C GLU A 401 18.68 -5.25 -47.07
N THR A 402 18.38 -4.19 -47.85
CA THR A 402 17.30 -3.25 -47.50
C THR A 402 15.92 -3.87 -47.67
N LEU A 403 15.68 -4.68 -48.72
CA LEU A 403 14.39 -5.33 -48.96
C LEU A 403 14.06 -6.37 -47.87
N GLU A 404 15.04 -7.19 -47.47
CA GLU A 404 14.94 -8.14 -46.36
C GLU A 404 14.77 -7.43 -45.00
N LYS A 405 15.52 -6.36 -44.73
CA LYS A 405 15.30 -5.54 -43.51
C LYS A 405 13.94 -4.86 -43.48
N THR A 406 13.43 -4.35 -44.60
CA THR A 406 12.11 -3.71 -44.66
C THR A 406 10.99 -4.73 -44.47
N THR A 407 11.10 -5.93 -45.03
CA THR A 407 10.09 -6.99 -44.85
C THR A 407 10.06 -7.55 -43.43
N ASP A 408 11.22 -7.66 -42.77
CA ASP A 408 11.30 -8.07 -41.36
C ASP A 408 10.71 -6.99 -40.42
N THR A 409 11.02 -5.71 -40.68
CA THR A 409 10.47 -4.60 -39.88
C THR A 409 8.95 -4.45 -40.02
N GLU A 410 8.41 -4.59 -41.23
CA GLU A 410 6.96 -4.54 -41.47
C GLU A 410 6.21 -5.68 -40.76
N LEU A 411 6.78 -6.90 -40.76
CA LEU A 411 6.20 -8.04 -40.05
C LEU A 411 6.22 -7.83 -38.52
N VAL A 412 7.32 -7.31 -37.97
CA VAL A 412 7.44 -6.96 -36.55
C VAL A 412 6.40 -5.90 -36.16
N GLU A 413 6.28 -4.81 -36.93
CA GLU A 413 5.27 -3.78 -36.66
C GLU A 413 3.85 -4.34 -36.73
N LYS A 414 3.57 -5.20 -37.71
CA LYS A 414 2.27 -5.87 -37.86
C LYS A 414 1.99 -6.82 -36.69
N SER A 415 2.99 -7.55 -36.20
CA SER A 415 2.88 -8.40 -35.02
C SER A 415 2.61 -7.58 -33.75
N ILE A 416 3.33 -6.47 -33.57
CA ILE A 416 3.13 -5.56 -32.43
C ILE A 416 1.71 -4.98 -32.48
N ASN A 417 1.25 -4.52 -33.65
CA ASN A 417 -0.11 -4.02 -33.80
C ASN A 417 -1.16 -5.12 -33.63
N THR A 418 -0.88 -6.38 -33.99
CA THR A 418 -1.76 -7.51 -33.67
C THR A 418 -1.98 -7.61 -32.15
N ILE A 419 -0.93 -7.52 -31.34
CA ILE A 419 -1.02 -7.54 -29.87
C ILE A 419 -1.86 -6.35 -29.37
N ARG A 420 -1.62 -5.14 -29.91
CA ARG A 420 -2.39 -3.94 -29.55
C ARG A 420 -3.88 -4.14 -29.84
N PHE A 421 -4.24 -4.58 -31.04
CA PHE A 421 -5.64 -4.68 -31.46
C PHE A 421 -6.37 -5.86 -30.83
N LEU A 422 -5.74 -7.01 -30.60
CA LEU A 422 -6.33 -8.08 -29.78
C LEU A 422 -6.67 -7.56 -28.38
N SER A 423 -5.79 -6.75 -27.79
CA SER A 423 -6.00 -6.13 -26.48
C SER A 423 -7.15 -5.14 -26.47
N ILE A 424 -7.18 -4.23 -27.45
CA ILE A 424 -8.24 -3.23 -27.61
C ILE A 424 -9.59 -3.91 -27.80
N ASP A 425 -9.67 -4.92 -28.68
CA ASP A 425 -10.93 -5.58 -29.04
C ASP A 425 -11.52 -6.38 -27.90
N ALA A 426 -10.69 -7.09 -27.13
CA ALA A 426 -11.15 -7.81 -25.96
C ALA A 426 -11.70 -6.86 -24.89
N VAL A 427 -11.00 -5.75 -24.62
CA VAL A 427 -11.46 -4.72 -23.67
C VAL A 427 -12.76 -4.06 -24.15
N GLU A 428 -12.85 -3.72 -25.43
CA GLU A 428 -14.03 -3.09 -26.02
C GLU A 428 -15.23 -4.05 -25.97
N LYS A 429 -15.04 -5.32 -26.32
CA LYS A 429 -16.09 -6.34 -26.26
C LYS A 429 -16.57 -6.61 -24.83
N ALA A 430 -15.65 -6.64 -23.87
CA ALA A 430 -15.99 -6.80 -22.46
C ALA A 430 -16.60 -5.53 -21.85
N ASN A 431 -16.45 -4.38 -22.52
CA ASN A 431 -16.72 -3.04 -21.99
C ASN A 431 -16.07 -2.83 -20.60
N SER A 432 -14.88 -3.42 -20.41
CA SER A 432 -14.18 -3.52 -19.14
C SER A 432 -12.73 -3.92 -19.38
N GLY A 433 -11.78 -3.25 -18.73
CA GLY A 433 -10.36 -3.59 -18.80
C GLY A 433 -9.44 -2.40 -19.06
N HIS A 434 -8.17 -2.69 -19.32
CA HIS A 434 -7.08 -1.71 -19.34
C HIS A 434 -6.34 -1.77 -20.68
N PRO A 435 -6.68 -0.91 -21.67
CA PRO A 435 -6.03 -0.94 -22.98
C PRO A 435 -4.69 -0.20 -22.98
N GLY A 436 -4.48 0.74 -22.06
CA GLY A 436 -3.32 1.63 -22.06
C GLY A 436 -1.97 0.92 -22.01
N LEU A 437 -1.74 0.07 -21.01
CA LEU A 437 -0.49 -0.67 -20.84
C LEU A 437 -0.27 -1.64 -22.02
N PRO A 438 -1.22 -2.51 -22.43
CA PRO A 438 -1.02 -3.38 -23.58
C PRO A 438 -0.63 -2.63 -24.86
N MET A 439 -1.18 -1.43 -25.09
CA MET A 439 -0.82 -0.61 -26.25
C MET A 439 0.62 -0.08 -26.20
N GLY A 440 1.06 0.42 -25.03
CA GLY A 440 2.42 0.93 -24.82
C GLY A 440 3.48 -0.16 -24.76
N CYS A 441 3.18 -1.28 -24.10
CA CYS A 441 4.12 -2.38 -23.85
C CYS A 441 4.16 -3.45 -24.96
N ALA A 442 3.30 -3.39 -25.99
CA ALA A 442 3.32 -4.37 -27.08
C ALA A 442 4.71 -4.58 -27.73
N PRO A 443 5.55 -3.54 -27.95
CA PRO A 443 6.91 -3.73 -28.46
C PRO A 443 7.79 -4.61 -27.58
N MET A 444 7.88 -4.30 -26.27
CA MET A 444 8.71 -5.10 -25.36
C MET A 444 8.12 -6.50 -25.14
N GLY A 445 6.79 -6.64 -25.13
CA GLY A 445 6.11 -7.92 -25.04
C GLY A 445 6.39 -8.82 -26.24
N HIS A 446 6.34 -8.26 -27.46
CA HIS A 446 6.69 -8.95 -28.69
C HIS A 446 8.14 -9.46 -28.66
N ILE A 447 9.11 -8.56 -28.45
CA ILE A 447 10.54 -8.93 -28.45
C ILE A 447 10.81 -10.00 -27.39
N LEU A 448 10.20 -9.87 -26.21
CA LEU A 448 10.43 -10.80 -25.12
C LEU A 448 9.92 -12.22 -25.44
N TYR A 449 8.68 -12.35 -25.89
CA TYR A 449 8.07 -13.65 -26.18
C TYR A 449 8.50 -14.25 -27.53
N ASP A 450 8.76 -13.42 -28.54
CA ASP A 450 9.05 -13.90 -29.89
C ASP A 450 10.54 -14.21 -30.11
N GLU A 451 11.45 -13.54 -29.39
CA GLU A 451 12.88 -13.61 -29.68
C GLU A 451 13.74 -14.05 -28.49
N VAL A 452 13.30 -13.81 -27.25
CA VAL A 452 14.17 -13.86 -26.07
C VAL A 452 13.90 -15.04 -25.16
N MET A 453 12.62 -15.30 -24.85
CA MET A 453 12.23 -16.33 -23.89
C MET A 453 12.31 -17.73 -24.49
N LYS A 454 12.81 -18.69 -23.71
CA LYS A 454 12.71 -20.11 -24.02
C LYS A 454 11.53 -20.74 -23.31
N TYR A 455 10.52 -21.20 -24.05
CA TYR A 455 9.35 -21.87 -23.50
C TYR A 455 8.84 -22.91 -24.47
N ASN A 456 7.99 -23.83 -23.97
CA ASN A 456 7.21 -24.72 -24.82
C ASN A 456 5.72 -24.39 -24.64
N PRO A 457 5.04 -23.80 -25.64
CA PRO A 457 3.62 -23.47 -25.51
C PRO A 457 2.72 -24.71 -25.40
N LYS A 458 3.22 -25.90 -25.77
CA LYS A 458 2.54 -27.19 -25.62
C LYS A 458 2.85 -27.89 -24.29
N ASN A 459 3.82 -27.38 -23.53
CA ASN A 459 4.07 -27.81 -22.16
C ASN A 459 4.36 -26.61 -21.24
N PRO A 460 3.33 -25.93 -20.71
CA PRO A 460 3.51 -24.83 -19.78
C PRO A 460 4.18 -25.26 -18.46
N TYR A 461 4.35 -26.56 -18.22
CA TYR A 461 4.95 -27.11 -17.00
C TYR A 461 6.41 -27.53 -17.18
N TRP A 462 7.02 -27.33 -18.36
CA TRP A 462 8.44 -27.64 -18.57
C TRP A 462 9.30 -26.92 -17.53
N PHE A 463 10.05 -27.69 -16.74
CA PHE A 463 10.72 -27.22 -15.53
C PHE A 463 11.78 -26.14 -15.78
N ASN A 464 12.48 -26.18 -16.92
CA ASN A 464 13.57 -25.23 -17.21
C ASN A 464 13.20 -24.16 -18.24
N ARG A 465 11.90 -23.87 -18.40
CA ARG A 465 11.42 -22.73 -19.23
C ARG A 465 11.83 -21.39 -18.63
N ASP A 466 12.01 -20.35 -19.43
CA ASP A 466 12.06 -18.99 -18.88
C ASP A 466 10.71 -18.62 -18.24
N ARG A 467 10.75 -17.84 -17.16
CA ARG A 467 9.55 -17.40 -16.43
C ARG A 467 9.22 -15.97 -16.81
N PHE A 468 7.94 -15.69 -17.04
CA PHE A 468 7.43 -14.33 -17.23
C PHE A 468 6.36 -14.00 -16.21
N VAL A 469 6.50 -12.83 -15.57
CA VAL A 469 5.52 -12.29 -14.63
C VAL A 469 5.07 -10.91 -15.11
N LEU A 470 3.76 -10.73 -15.26
CA LEU A 470 3.19 -9.40 -15.45
C LEU A 470 2.81 -8.82 -14.08
N SER A 471 3.72 -8.07 -13.45
CA SER A 471 3.49 -7.45 -12.14
C SER A 471 2.41 -6.36 -12.21
N ALA A 472 2.38 -5.61 -13.31
CA ALA A 472 1.28 -4.70 -13.64
C ALA A 472 0.07 -5.49 -14.18
N GLY A 473 -0.51 -6.36 -13.35
CA GLY A 473 -1.49 -7.38 -13.75
C GLY A 473 -2.77 -6.83 -14.41
N HIS A 474 -3.08 -5.54 -14.22
CA HIS A 474 -4.20 -4.89 -14.89
C HIS A 474 -4.04 -4.92 -16.44
N GLY A 475 -2.80 -4.93 -16.92
CA GLY A 475 -2.44 -5.09 -18.34
C GLY A 475 -2.53 -6.51 -18.89
N CYS A 476 -3.26 -7.42 -18.23
CA CYS A 476 -3.36 -8.85 -18.57
C CYS A 476 -3.66 -9.17 -20.03
N MET A 477 -4.37 -8.30 -20.76
CA MET A 477 -4.61 -8.51 -22.19
C MET A 477 -3.33 -8.54 -23.03
N LEU A 478 -2.26 -7.88 -22.60
CA LEU A 478 -0.94 -8.04 -23.19
C LEU A 478 -0.50 -9.51 -23.11
N GLN A 479 -0.52 -10.09 -21.91
CA GLN A 479 -0.09 -11.46 -21.68
C GLN A 479 -1.01 -12.46 -22.39
N TYR A 480 -2.33 -12.27 -22.37
CA TYR A 480 -3.26 -13.16 -23.07
C TYR A 480 -3.06 -13.12 -24.59
N ALA A 481 -2.84 -11.94 -25.18
CA ALA A 481 -2.52 -11.82 -26.60
C ALA A 481 -1.20 -12.53 -26.94
N LEU A 482 -0.17 -12.39 -26.10
CA LEU A 482 1.12 -13.09 -26.28
C LEU A 482 0.98 -14.61 -26.17
N LEU A 483 0.26 -15.11 -25.16
CA LEU A 483 -0.01 -16.54 -24.99
C LEU A 483 -0.80 -17.11 -26.17
N HIS A 484 -1.77 -16.36 -26.68
CA HIS A 484 -2.55 -16.73 -27.86
C HIS A 484 -1.66 -16.86 -29.11
N LEU A 485 -0.84 -15.85 -29.40
CA LEU A 485 0.05 -15.85 -30.55
C LEU A 485 1.12 -16.94 -30.43
N ALA A 486 1.69 -17.14 -29.25
CA ALA A 486 2.65 -18.21 -28.96
C ALA A 486 2.06 -19.62 -29.07
N GLY A 487 0.73 -19.77 -29.13
CA GLY A 487 0.07 -21.05 -29.35
C GLY A 487 -0.20 -21.88 -28.08
N TYR A 488 -0.30 -21.23 -26.92
CA TYR A 488 -0.76 -21.87 -25.68
C TYR A 488 -2.22 -22.29 -25.82
N ASP A 489 -2.53 -23.55 -25.53
CA ASP A 489 -3.89 -24.10 -25.71
C ASP A 489 -4.92 -23.49 -24.75
N ALA A 490 -4.44 -22.85 -23.67
CA ALA A 490 -5.26 -22.17 -22.66
C ALA A 490 -5.92 -20.88 -23.16
N VAL A 491 -5.37 -20.26 -24.22
CA VAL A 491 -5.85 -18.96 -24.72
C VAL A 491 -6.06 -19.02 -26.23
N LYS A 492 -7.27 -19.43 -26.62
CA LYS A 492 -7.74 -19.40 -28.01
C LYS A 492 -8.41 -18.05 -28.29
N GLU A 493 -8.73 -17.81 -29.55
CA GLU A 493 -9.46 -16.61 -29.98
C GLU A 493 -10.78 -16.45 -29.19
N GLU A 494 -11.46 -17.56 -28.91
CA GLU A 494 -12.72 -17.52 -28.16
C GLU A 494 -12.54 -17.20 -26.68
N ASP A 495 -11.38 -17.55 -26.10
CA ASP A 495 -11.04 -17.14 -24.75
C ASP A 495 -10.81 -15.62 -24.72
N LEU A 496 -10.06 -15.04 -25.68
CA LEU A 496 -9.88 -13.59 -25.80
C LEU A 496 -11.23 -12.85 -25.99
N LYS A 497 -12.12 -13.41 -26.81
CA LYS A 497 -13.49 -12.92 -26.99
C LYS A 497 -14.36 -13.06 -25.74
N SER A 498 -13.93 -13.83 -24.75
CA SER A 498 -14.61 -14.04 -23.46
C SER A 498 -13.89 -13.36 -22.30
N PHE A 499 -12.99 -12.41 -22.60
CA PHE A 499 -12.27 -11.63 -21.60
C PHE A 499 -13.22 -11.02 -20.54
N ARG A 500 -12.85 -11.20 -19.26
CA ARG A 500 -13.62 -10.77 -18.08
C ARG A 500 -15.04 -11.35 -17.96
N GLN A 501 -15.38 -12.37 -18.75
CA GLN A 501 -16.66 -13.04 -18.63
C GLN A 501 -16.58 -14.18 -17.61
N TRP A 502 -17.72 -14.51 -17.01
CA TRP A 502 -17.84 -15.57 -16.00
C TRP A 502 -17.32 -16.91 -16.54
N GLY A 503 -16.44 -17.56 -15.78
CA GLY A 503 -15.88 -18.88 -16.12
C GLY A 503 -14.94 -18.88 -17.32
N SER A 504 -14.50 -17.71 -17.79
CA SER A 504 -13.49 -17.62 -18.87
C SER A 504 -12.08 -17.91 -18.35
N ARG A 505 -11.21 -18.40 -19.23
CA ARG A 505 -9.76 -18.56 -18.98
C ARG A 505 -8.97 -17.26 -19.11
N THR A 506 -9.65 -16.13 -19.24
CA THR A 506 -9.06 -14.80 -19.41
C THR A 506 -9.70 -13.84 -18.41
N PRO A 507 -9.47 -14.04 -17.10
CA PRO A 507 -9.99 -13.18 -16.04
C PRO A 507 -9.41 -11.77 -16.13
N GLY A 508 -10.00 -10.82 -15.39
CA GLY A 508 -9.66 -9.40 -15.47
C GLY A 508 -8.29 -9.00 -14.91
N HIS A 509 -7.64 -9.93 -14.22
CA HIS A 509 -6.25 -9.94 -13.80
C HIS A 509 -5.74 -11.38 -14.00
N PRO A 510 -4.43 -11.63 -14.21
CA PRO A 510 -3.95 -12.95 -14.54
C PRO A 510 -3.98 -13.86 -13.30
N GLU A 511 -4.51 -15.06 -13.46
CA GLU A 511 -4.71 -16.06 -12.39
C GLU A 511 -4.05 -17.38 -12.79
N ASN A 512 -3.03 -17.82 -12.04
CA ASN A 512 -2.24 -19.00 -12.42
C ASN A 512 -3.03 -20.33 -12.38
N PHE A 513 -4.07 -20.39 -11.55
CA PHE A 513 -4.92 -21.55 -11.40
C PHE A 513 -5.99 -21.67 -12.50
N GLU A 514 -6.24 -20.59 -13.27
CA GLU A 514 -7.20 -20.59 -14.38
C GLU A 514 -6.52 -20.73 -15.75
N THR A 515 -5.36 -20.09 -15.95
CA THR A 515 -4.76 -19.91 -17.26
C THR A 515 -3.36 -20.52 -17.34
N PRO A 516 -3.19 -21.78 -17.80
CA PRO A 516 -1.87 -22.35 -18.06
C PRO A 516 -1.02 -21.47 -18.98
N GLY A 517 0.16 -21.06 -18.51
CA GLY A 517 1.01 -20.02 -19.14
C GLY A 517 1.07 -18.72 -18.34
N VAL A 518 0.19 -18.54 -17.35
CA VAL A 518 0.32 -17.54 -16.29
C VAL A 518 1.03 -18.18 -15.09
N GLU A 519 2.20 -17.64 -14.74
CA GLU A 519 3.05 -18.22 -13.68
C GLU A 519 2.51 -17.94 -12.27
N VAL A 520 2.06 -16.70 -12.03
CA VAL A 520 1.58 -16.25 -10.71
C VAL A 520 0.37 -15.36 -10.86
N THR A 521 -0.50 -15.38 -9.85
CA THR A 521 -1.63 -14.45 -9.79
C THR A 521 -1.14 -13.05 -9.41
N THR A 522 -1.40 -12.07 -10.27
CA THR A 522 -1.10 -10.67 -10.01
C THR A 522 -2.37 -9.82 -10.12
N GLY A 523 -2.27 -8.52 -9.86
CA GLY A 523 -3.42 -7.61 -9.76
C GLY A 523 -3.22 -6.63 -8.62
N PRO A 524 -3.02 -7.12 -7.39
CA PRO A 524 -2.42 -6.31 -6.32
C PRO A 524 -1.01 -5.88 -6.74
N LEU A 525 -0.80 -4.57 -6.86
CA LEU A 525 0.45 -3.99 -7.34
C LEU A 525 1.62 -4.35 -6.40
N GLY A 526 2.84 -4.44 -6.95
CA GLY A 526 4.06 -4.78 -6.22
C GLY A 526 4.28 -6.28 -5.95
N GLN A 527 3.22 -7.09 -5.89
CA GLN A 527 3.36 -8.54 -5.61
C GLN A 527 4.11 -9.28 -6.71
N GLY A 528 3.83 -9.00 -7.99
CA GLY A 528 4.42 -9.75 -9.10
C GLY A 528 5.95 -9.63 -9.18
N ILE A 529 6.52 -8.45 -8.96
CA ILE A 529 7.98 -8.28 -8.85
C ILE A 529 8.54 -9.03 -7.65
N ALA A 530 7.85 -9.04 -6.50
CA ALA A 530 8.27 -9.83 -5.34
C ALA A 530 8.22 -11.35 -5.64
N ASN A 531 7.21 -11.82 -6.37
CA ASN A 531 7.15 -13.20 -6.83
C ASN A 531 8.28 -13.52 -7.82
N ALA A 532 8.59 -12.62 -8.75
CA ALA A 532 9.71 -12.79 -9.68
C ALA A 532 11.07 -12.89 -8.96
N VAL A 533 11.27 -12.13 -7.87
CA VAL A 533 12.43 -12.29 -6.98
C VAL A 533 12.46 -13.70 -6.37
N GLY A 534 11.33 -14.21 -5.91
CA GLY A 534 11.22 -15.59 -5.40
C GLY A 534 11.52 -16.67 -6.47
N LEU A 535 11.03 -16.49 -7.69
CA LEU A 535 11.29 -17.39 -8.82
C LEU A 535 12.77 -17.41 -9.19
N ALA A 536 13.42 -16.24 -9.26
CA ALA A 536 14.85 -16.13 -9.54
C ALA A 536 15.71 -16.68 -8.38
N LEU A 537 15.27 -16.53 -7.13
CA LEU A 537 15.90 -17.17 -5.98
C LEU A 537 15.82 -18.69 -6.08
N ALA A 538 14.65 -19.23 -6.45
CA ALA A 538 14.47 -20.68 -6.62
C ALA A 538 15.37 -21.23 -7.73
N GLU A 539 15.44 -20.55 -8.87
CA GLU A 539 16.38 -20.89 -9.94
C GLU A 539 17.82 -20.94 -9.44
N LYS A 540 18.28 -19.86 -8.80
CA LYS A 540 19.66 -19.73 -8.35
C LYS A 540 20.02 -20.78 -7.30
N HIS A 541 19.10 -21.07 -6.38
CA HIS A 541 19.27 -22.11 -5.37
C HIS A 541 19.39 -23.50 -6.01
N LEU A 542 18.46 -23.85 -6.90
CA LEU A 542 18.43 -25.15 -7.55
C LEU A 542 19.62 -25.33 -8.50
N ALA A 543 20.01 -24.29 -9.22
CA ALA A 543 21.22 -24.26 -10.05
C ALA A 543 22.48 -24.51 -9.21
N ALA A 544 22.67 -23.76 -8.11
CA ALA A 544 23.84 -23.94 -7.24
C ALA A 544 23.92 -25.33 -6.62
N ARG A 545 22.76 -25.95 -6.37
CA ARG A 545 22.67 -27.27 -5.73
C ARG A 545 22.84 -28.44 -6.69
N TYR A 546 22.23 -28.37 -7.86
CA TYR A 546 22.13 -29.52 -8.77
C TYR A 546 22.94 -29.38 -10.05
N ASN A 547 23.36 -28.19 -10.47
CA ASN A 547 24.26 -28.11 -11.63
C ASN A 547 25.62 -28.71 -11.27
N LYS A 548 26.22 -29.39 -12.24
CA LYS A 548 27.57 -29.97 -12.15
C LYS A 548 28.47 -29.32 -13.18
N PRO A 549 29.80 -29.32 -12.99
CA PRO A 549 30.73 -28.71 -13.94
C PRO A 549 30.60 -29.22 -15.39
N ASP A 550 30.12 -30.46 -15.57
CA ASP A 550 29.93 -31.10 -16.87
C ASP A 550 28.46 -31.19 -17.31
N ASN A 551 27.49 -30.73 -16.49
CA ASN A 551 26.07 -30.81 -16.81
C ASN A 551 25.25 -29.72 -16.09
N GLU A 552 24.79 -28.72 -16.84
CA GLU A 552 23.94 -27.62 -16.37
C GLU A 552 22.47 -27.92 -16.71
N ILE A 553 21.67 -28.26 -15.70
CA ILE A 553 20.28 -28.70 -15.85
C ILE A 553 19.25 -27.69 -15.35
N VAL A 554 19.65 -26.74 -14.51
CA VAL A 554 18.84 -25.59 -14.10
C VAL A 554 19.53 -24.33 -14.60
N ASP A 555 19.00 -23.78 -15.69
CA ASP A 555 19.48 -22.55 -16.30
C ASP A 555 18.32 -21.87 -17.04
N HIS A 556 17.68 -20.92 -16.38
CA HIS A 556 16.60 -20.13 -16.97
C HIS A 556 16.55 -18.73 -16.38
N TYR A 557 15.96 -17.81 -17.13
CA TYR A 557 15.74 -16.43 -16.71
C TYR A 557 14.35 -16.24 -16.10
N THR A 558 14.24 -15.21 -15.27
CA THR A 558 12.97 -14.68 -14.81
C THR A 558 12.82 -13.25 -15.32
N TYR A 559 11.79 -13.01 -16.11
CA TYR A 559 11.44 -11.70 -16.65
C TYR A 559 10.19 -11.17 -15.97
N VAL A 560 10.15 -9.86 -15.74
CA VAL A 560 8.98 -9.21 -15.13
C VAL A 560 8.69 -7.87 -15.79
N ILE A 561 7.45 -7.60 -16.15
CA ILE A 561 6.98 -6.25 -16.55
C ILE A 561 6.26 -5.62 -15.36
N LEU A 562 6.69 -4.43 -14.97
CA LEU A 562 6.10 -3.62 -13.91
C LEU A 562 5.90 -2.17 -14.37
N GLY A 563 4.94 -1.46 -13.78
CA GLY A 563 4.70 -0.03 -14.03
C GLY A 563 4.85 0.80 -12.76
N ASP A 564 4.53 2.09 -12.85
CA ASP A 564 4.68 3.06 -11.75
C ASP A 564 3.99 2.60 -10.45
N GLY A 565 2.78 2.04 -10.58
CA GLY A 565 2.02 1.48 -9.47
C GLY A 565 2.80 0.43 -8.68
N CYS A 566 3.58 -0.42 -9.35
CA CYS A 566 4.43 -1.38 -8.65
C CYS A 566 5.65 -0.71 -8.01
N GLN A 567 6.22 0.31 -8.65
CA GLN A 567 7.41 1.02 -8.15
C GLN A 567 7.13 1.85 -6.89
N MET A 568 5.89 2.28 -6.70
CA MET A 568 5.42 3.01 -5.50
C MET A 568 5.18 2.09 -4.30
N GLU A 569 4.90 0.80 -4.53
CA GLU A 569 4.52 -0.12 -3.45
C GLU A 569 5.73 -0.56 -2.62
N GLY A 570 5.63 -0.45 -1.30
CA GLY A 570 6.74 -0.74 -0.37
C GLY A 570 7.30 -2.16 -0.50
N ILE A 571 6.43 -3.14 -0.75
CA ILE A 571 6.82 -4.55 -0.95
C ILE A 571 7.78 -4.72 -2.15
N SER A 572 7.66 -3.90 -3.18
CA SER A 572 8.58 -3.93 -4.32
C SER A 572 9.99 -3.53 -3.88
N ASN A 573 10.10 -2.51 -3.02
CA ASN A 573 11.38 -2.03 -2.53
C ASN A 573 12.04 -3.05 -1.58
N GLU A 574 11.27 -3.71 -0.73
CA GLU A 574 11.76 -4.82 0.11
C GLU A 574 12.33 -5.96 -0.76
N ALA A 575 11.56 -6.43 -1.73
CA ALA A 575 11.95 -7.52 -2.60
C ALA A 575 13.16 -7.14 -3.48
N CYS A 576 13.17 -5.94 -4.06
CA CYS A 576 14.29 -5.48 -4.88
C CYS A 576 15.56 -5.26 -4.07
N SER A 577 15.46 -4.81 -2.81
CA SER A 577 16.61 -4.75 -1.90
C SER A 577 17.23 -6.13 -1.68
N LEU A 578 16.41 -7.14 -1.40
CA LEU A 578 16.87 -8.53 -1.26
C LEU A 578 17.45 -9.10 -2.56
N ALA A 579 16.82 -8.84 -3.71
CA ALA A 579 17.29 -9.32 -5.00
C ALA A 579 18.68 -8.79 -5.36
N GLY A 580 18.92 -7.49 -5.09
CA GLY A 580 20.23 -6.88 -5.28
C GLY A 580 21.25 -7.43 -4.30
N HIS A 581 20.90 -7.56 -3.02
CA HIS A 581 21.75 -8.20 -2.01
C HIS A 581 22.17 -9.63 -2.38
N TRP A 582 21.25 -10.43 -2.92
CA TRP A 582 21.52 -11.80 -3.34
C TRP A 582 22.19 -11.93 -4.71
N GLY A 583 22.37 -10.83 -5.46
CA GLY A 583 22.98 -10.84 -6.78
C GLY A 583 22.25 -11.74 -7.77
N LEU A 584 20.92 -11.59 -7.89
CA LEU A 584 20.07 -12.42 -8.76
C LEU A 584 20.25 -12.06 -10.25
N GLY A 585 21.39 -12.38 -10.85
CA GLY A 585 21.74 -11.98 -12.22
C GLY A 585 20.89 -12.54 -13.37
N LYS A 586 19.99 -13.49 -13.09
CA LYS A 586 19.01 -13.99 -14.08
C LYS A 586 17.62 -13.37 -13.92
N LEU A 587 17.46 -12.38 -13.03
CA LEU A 587 16.25 -11.56 -12.91
C LEU A 587 16.39 -10.29 -13.75
N ILE A 588 15.49 -10.11 -14.72
CA ILE A 588 15.44 -8.94 -15.61
C ILE A 588 14.05 -8.32 -15.53
N ALA A 589 13.98 -7.10 -14.98
CA ALA A 589 12.75 -6.33 -14.82
C ALA A 589 12.65 -5.26 -15.91
N PHE A 590 11.50 -5.15 -16.55
CA PHE A 590 11.15 -4.09 -17.49
C PHE A 590 10.17 -3.14 -16.81
N TYR A 591 10.60 -1.91 -16.58
CA TYR A 591 9.75 -0.87 -16.04
C TYR A 591 9.13 -0.07 -17.20
N ASP A 592 7.81 -0.20 -17.35
CA ASP A 592 7.00 0.66 -18.22
C ASP A 592 6.93 2.07 -17.63
N ASP A 593 7.89 2.91 -18.03
CA ASP A 593 8.09 4.29 -17.59
C ASP A 593 7.26 5.22 -18.49
N ASN A 594 5.95 5.25 -18.25
CA ASN A 594 4.99 5.97 -19.12
C ASN A 594 4.46 7.27 -18.49
N HIS A 595 4.88 7.59 -17.25
CA HIS A 595 4.52 8.78 -16.49
C HIS A 595 3.03 8.95 -16.15
N ILE A 596 2.21 7.90 -16.26
CA ILE A 596 0.76 7.94 -15.99
C ILE A 596 0.35 6.88 -14.98
N SER A 597 -0.30 7.34 -13.91
CA SER A 597 -1.06 6.51 -12.98
C SER A 597 -2.57 6.72 -13.15
N ILE A 598 -3.39 6.09 -12.31
CA ILE A 598 -4.86 6.27 -12.34
C ILE A 598 -5.25 7.74 -12.16
N ASP A 599 -4.59 8.44 -11.23
CA ASP A 599 -4.94 9.81 -10.84
C ASP A 599 -4.39 10.89 -11.79
N GLY A 600 -3.66 10.50 -12.84
CA GLY A 600 -3.06 11.43 -13.80
C GLY A 600 -1.57 11.21 -13.96
N ASP A 601 -0.88 12.31 -14.26
CA ASP A 601 0.57 12.35 -14.35
C ASP A 601 1.20 11.93 -13.02
N THR A 602 2.24 11.09 -13.10
CA THR A 602 3.01 10.65 -11.94
C THR A 602 3.60 11.81 -11.12
N GLU A 603 3.81 12.99 -11.70
CA GLU A 603 4.35 14.15 -10.99
C GLU A 603 3.55 14.55 -9.73
N ILE A 604 2.27 14.19 -9.66
CA ILE A 604 1.39 14.49 -8.53
C ILE A 604 1.81 13.75 -7.24
N ALA A 605 2.44 12.58 -7.36
CA ALA A 605 2.69 11.68 -6.21
C ALA A 605 3.96 10.84 -6.31
N PHE A 606 4.65 10.80 -7.45
CA PHE A 606 5.80 9.94 -7.71
C PHE A 606 6.85 10.66 -8.55
N THR A 607 7.79 11.33 -7.88
CA THR A 607 8.84 12.18 -8.48
C THR A 607 10.25 11.78 -8.08
N GLU A 608 10.43 10.57 -7.53
CA GLU A 608 11.75 10.04 -7.19
C GLU A 608 12.54 9.61 -8.44
N SER A 609 13.86 9.41 -8.25
CA SER A 609 14.72 8.80 -9.26
C SER A 609 14.77 7.29 -9.05
N VAL A 610 13.92 6.57 -9.78
CA VAL A 610 13.81 5.10 -9.72
C VAL A 610 15.15 4.44 -10.09
N ASP A 611 15.81 4.94 -11.12
CA ASP A 611 17.14 4.50 -11.55
C ASP A 611 18.17 4.61 -10.42
N THR A 612 18.29 5.78 -9.77
CA THR A 612 19.21 5.97 -8.64
C THR A 612 18.86 5.05 -7.47
N ARG A 613 17.57 4.84 -7.17
CA ARG A 613 17.15 3.91 -6.11
C ARG A 613 17.59 2.49 -6.44
N PHE A 614 17.35 1.99 -7.65
CA PHE A 614 17.73 0.63 -8.03
C PHE A 614 19.25 0.42 -8.05
N GLU A 615 20.03 1.41 -8.50
CA GLU A 615 21.49 1.38 -8.36
C GLU A 615 21.92 1.26 -6.89
N ALA A 616 21.28 2.02 -5.98
CA ALA A 616 21.55 1.94 -4.54
C ALA A 616 21.17 0.58 -3.93
N LEU A 617 20.17 -0.10 -4.49
CA LEU A 617 19.80 -1.47 -4.10
C LEU A 617 20.76 -2.53 -4.66
N GLY A 618 21.73 -2.16 -5.51
CA GLY A 618 22.70 -3.09 -6.10
C GLY A 618 22.29 -3.69 -7.45
N TRP A 619 21.32 -3.08 -8.13
CA TRP A 619 20.89 -3.51 -9.46
C TRP A 619 21.77 -2.91 -10.56
N HIS A 620 21.82 -3.58 -11.71
CA HIS A 620 22.23 -2.96 -12.97
C HIS A 620 21.04 -2.20 -13.56
N VAL A 621 21.25 -0.99 -14.08
CA VAL A 621 20.17 -0.15 -14.62
C VAL A 621 20.49 0.23 -16.06
N ILE A 622 19.52 0.00 -16.95
CA ILE A 622 19.59 0.37 -18.36
C ILE A 622 18.37 1.24 -18.67
N TRP A 623 18.53 2.27 -19.49
CA TRP A 623 17.43 3.12 -19.92
C TRP A 623 17.25 3.10 -21.44
N VAL A 624 16.16 2.50 -21.89
CA VAL A 624 15.65 2.58 -23.25
C VAL A 624 14.72 3.78 -23.34
N LYS A 625 15.15 4.83 -24.04
CA LYS A 625 14.41 6.10 -24.11
C LYS A 625 13.24 6.07 -25.09
N ASN A 626 13.29 5.20 -26.09
CA ASN A 626 12.22 5.02 -27.06
C ASN A 626 11.69 3.58 -27.03
N GLY A 627 10.83 3.27 -26.05
CA GLY A 627 10.18 1.96 -25.95
C GLY A 627 9.07 1.73 -26.97
N ASN A 628 8.55 2.78 -27.61
CA ASN A 628 7.43 2.68 -28.55
C ASN A 628 7.85 2.06 -29.90
N THR A 629 9.03 2.44 -30.41
CA THR A 629 9.55 1.99 -31.72
C THR A 629 11.04 1.63 -31.72
N GLY A 630 11.76 1.81 -30.61
CA GLY A 630 13.18 1.47 -30.48
C GLY A 630 13.41 -0.02 -30.28
N TYR A 631 12.96 -0.87 -31.19
CA TYR A 631 13.02 -2.34 -31.06
C TYR A 631 14.45 -2.84 -30.84
N ASP A 632 15.42 -2.29 -31.58
CA ASP A 632 16.83 -2.65 -31.43
C ASP A 632 17.43 -2.17 -30.11
N GLU A 633 16.94 -1.06 -29.55
CA GLU A 633 17.36 -0.60 -28.21
C GLU A 633 16.87 -1.57 -27.12
N ILE A 634 15.65 -2.07 -27.23
CA ILE A 634 15.11 -3.10 -26.33
C ILE A 634 15.93 -4.39 -26.45
N ARG A 635 16.22 -4.86 -27.67
CA ARG A 635 17.07 -6.04 -27.91
C ARG A 635 18.47 -5.87 -27.32
N ALA A 636 19.08 -4.71 -27.53
CA ALA A 636 20.41 -4.38 -26.99
C ALA A 636 20.41 -4.36 -25.46
N ALA A 637 19.38 -3.76 -24.84
CA ALA A 637 19.24 -3.71 -23.38
C ALA A 637 19.10 -5.11 -22.77
N ILE A 638 18.30 -5.99 -23.39
CA ILE A 638 18.16 -7.38 -22.94
C ILE A 638 19.49 -8.14 -23.06
N LYS A 639 20.21 -7.95 -24.17
CA LYS A 639 21.52 -8.57 -24.38
C LYS A 639 22.53 -8.12 -23.32
N GLU A 640 22.55 -6.83 -23.00
CA GLU A 640 23.40 -6.26 -21.95
C GLU A 640 22.99 -6.79 -20.57
N ALA A 641 21.69 -6.82 -20.25
CA ALA A 641 21.16 -7.37 -19.00
C ALA A 641 21.60 -8.83 -18.80
N LYS A 642 21.50 -9.67 -19.85
CA LYS A 642 21.97 -11.06 -19.81
C LYS A 642 23.49 -11.18 -19.66
N ALA A 643 24.29 -10.17 -20.00
CA ALA A 643 25.74 -10.19 -19.84
C ALA A 643 26.16 -9.90 -18.38
N VAL A 644 25.34 -9.16 -17.62
CA VAL A 644 25.58 -8.92 -16.18
C VAL A 644 25.07 -10.12 -15.38
N LYS A 645 25.98 -10.88 -14.78
CA LYS A 645 25.65 -12.16 -14.11
C LYS A 645 25.56 -12.06 -12.59
N ASP A 646 26.11 -11.01 -12.01
CA ASP A 646 26.25 -10.81 -10.56
C ASP A 646 25.19 -9.85 -9.97
N LYS A 647 24.37 -9.22 -10.81
CA LYS A 647 23.33 -8.26 -10.40
C LYS A 647 22.03 -8.47 -11.17
N PRO A 648 20.86 -8.39 -10.50
CA PRO A 648 19.60 -8.26 -11.23
C PRO A 648 19.60 -6.96 -12.06
N THR A 649 18.87 -6.94 -13.17
CA THR A 649 18.83 -5.77 -14.07
C THR A 649 17.43 -5.15 -14.13
N LEU A 650 17.35 -3.82 -13.97
CA LEU A 650 16.19 -3.01 -14.29
C LEU A 650 16.41 -2.33 -15.64
N ILE A 651 15.58 -2.65 -16.61
CA ILE A 651 15.49 -1.94 -17.88
C ILE A 651 14.32 -0.96 -17.77
N LYS A 652 14.62 0.32 -17.57
CA LYS A 652 13.63 1.40 -17.68
C LYS A 652 13.32 1.61 -19.15
N VAL A 653 12.06 1.40 -19.54
CA VAL A 653 11.61 1.53 -20.92
C VAL A 653 10.59 2.65 -20.98
N THR A 654 10.98 3.81 -21.51
CA THR A 654 10.07 4.94 -21.62
C THR A 654 9.09 4.68 -22.76
N THR A 655 7.79 4.61 -22.45
CA THR A 655 6.71 4.36 -23.42
C THR A 655 5.68 5.48 -23.40
N THR A 656 4.71 5.41 -24.31
CA THR A 656 3.50 6.22 -24.23
C THR A 656 2.30 5.32 -23.94
N ILE A 657 1.65 5.53 -22.79
CA ILE A 657 0.43 4.77 -22.47
C ILE A 657 -0.65 5.00 -23.54
N GLY A 658 -1.30 3.92 -23.99
CA GLY A 658 -2.30 4.02 -25.05
C GLY A 658 -1.72 4.39 -26.43
N PHE A 659 -0.43 4.12 -26.68
CA PHE A 659 0.23 4.43 -27.94
C PHE A 659 -0.61 4.03 -29.17
N GLY A 660 -0.81 5.00 -30.07
CA GLY A 660 -1.58 4.82 -31.30
C GLY A 660 -3.03 5.33 -31.22
N SER A 661 -3.61 5.49 -30.03
CA SER A 661 -4.89 6.19 -29.88
C SER A 661 -4.68 7.70 -30.11
N PRO A 662 -5.28 8.29 -31.15
CA PRO A 662 -5.02 9.70 -31.48
C PRO A 662 -5.50 10.67 -30.41
N ASN A 663 -6.54 10.32 -29.64
CA ASN A 663 -7.19 11.25 -28.72
C ASN A 663 -7.07 10.86 -27.23
N LYS A 664 -6.69 9.62 -26.90
CA LYS A 664 -6.55 9.16 -25.50
C LYS A 664 -5.13 8.80 -25.08
N ALA A 665 -4.20 8.62 -26.02
CA ALA A 665 -2.79 8.34 -25.69
C ALA A 665 -2.22 9.39 -24.74
N ASN A 666 -1.26 8.99 -23.90
CA ASN A 666 -0.60 9.85 -22.93
C ASN A 666 -1.56 10.54 -21.95
N SER A 667 -2.65 9.88 -21.56
CA SER A 667 -3.58 10.37 -20.55
C SER A 667 -4.09 9.25 -19.66
N TYR A 668 -4.48 9.58 -18.42
CA TYR A 668 -5.07 8.60 -17.49
C TYR A 668 -6.36 7.97 -18.02
N SER A 669 -7.05 8.61 -18.98
CA SER A 669 -8.32 8.09 -19.51
C SER A 669 -8.18 6.76 -20.26
N VAL A 670 -6.98 6.45 -20.78
CA VAL A 670 -6.68 5.18 -21.46
C VAL A 670 -6.21 4.08 -20.50
N HIS A 671 -6.01 4.40 -19.21
CA HIS A 671 -5.50 3.45 -18.22
C HIS A 671 -6.47 2.30 -17.99
N GLY A 672 -7.70 2.57 -17.52
CA GLY A 672 -8.63 1.55 -17.01
C GLY A 672 -10.04 1.59 -17.57
N SER A 673 -10.21 2.12 -18.78
CA SER A 673 -11.50 2.13 -19.47
C SER A 673 -11.36 1.73 -20.94
N ALA A 674 -12.42 1.17 -21.50
CA ALA A 674 -12.49 0.90 -22.93
C ALA A 674 -12.27 2.19 -23.75
N LEU A 675 -11.68 2.05 -24.94
CA LEU A 675 -11.46 3.19 -25.83
C LEU A 675 -12.80 3.79 -26.28
N GLY A 676 -13.78 2.94 -26.55
CA GLY A 676 -15.05 3.30 -27.16
C GLY A 676 -14.96 3.21 -28.69
N ALA A 677 -16.00 2.67 -29.31
CA ALA A 677 -16.07 2.39 -30.75
C ALA A 677 -15.46 3.47 -31.68
N LYS A 678 -15.75 4.75 -31.46
CA LYS A 678 -15.20 5.85 -32.27
C LYS A 678 -13.67 5.96 -32.16
N GLU A 679 -13.15 5.79 -30.96
CA GLU A 679 -11.71 5.86 -30.71
C GLU A 679 -11.00 4.59 -31.18
N VAL A 680 -11.65 3.43 -31.12
CA VAL A 680 -11.14 2.19 -31.72
C VAL A 680 -10.98 2.35 -33.23
N GLU A 681 -12.00 2.88 -33.93
CA GLU A 681 -11.93 3.16 -35.36
C GLU A 681 -10.82 4.17 -35.69
N ALA A 682 -10.72 5.25 -34.91
CA ALA A 682 -9.68 6.26 -35.09
C ALA A 682 -8.27 5.69 -34.87
N THR A 683 -8.11 4.81 -33.88
CA THR A 683 -6.85 4.10 -33.57
C THR A 683 -6.47 3.15 -34.70
N ARG A 684 -7.43 2.38 -35.24
CA ARG A 684 -7.22 1.52 -36.42
C ARG A 684 -6.73 2.31 -37.62
N LYS A 685 -7.37 3.45 -37.90
CA LYS A 685 -6.95 4.34 -38.98
C LYS A 685 -5.55 4.92 -38.75
N ASN A 686 -5.26 5.35 -37.52
CA ASN A 686 -3.97 5.97 -37.17
C ASN A 686 -2.79 4.99 -37.30
N LEU A 687 -2.99 3.73 -36.91
CA LEU A 687 -1.97 2.67 -37.01
C LEU A 687 -2.04 1.87 -38.33
N GLY A 688 -2.86 2.29 -39.30
CA GLY A 688 -2.98 1.62 -40.59
C GLY A 688 -3.45 0.17 -40.50
N TRP A 689 -4.39 -0.12 -39.59
CA TRP A 689 -4.87 -1.48 -39.30
C TRP A 689 -6.25 -1.74 -39.92
N PRO A 690 -6.33 -2.33 -41.13
CA PRO A 690 -7.58 -2.49 -41.88
C PRO A 690 -8.39 -3.73 -41.45
N PHE A 691 -7.85 -4.55 -40.56
CA PHE A 691 -8.45 -5.83 -40.22
C PHE A 691 -9.64 -5.68 -39.28
N GLU A 692 -10.53 -6.67 -39.30
CA GLU A 692 -11.68 -6.77 -38.42
C GLU A 692 -11.28 -7.05 -36.95
N PRO A 693 -12.20 -6.91 -35.98
CA PRO A 693 -11.91 -7.23 -34.58
C PRO A 693 -11.45 -8.68 -34.38
N PHE A 694 -10.52 -8.89 -33.44
CA PHE A 694 -9.92 -10.19 -33.10
C PHE A 694 -9.12 -10.87 -34.24
N HIS A 695 -8.82 -10.16 -35.33
CA HIS A 695 -8.10 -10.73 -36.46
C HIS A 695 -6.59 -10.86 -36.19
N VAL A 696 -6.04 -12.05 -36.45
CA VAL A 696 -4.60 -12.30 -36.52
C VAL A 696 -4.21 -12.47 -37.98
N PRO A 697 -3.40 -11.56 -38.56
CA PRO A 697 -2.94 -11.69 -39.94
C PRO A 697 -2.17 -13.00 -40.17
N GLU A 698 -2.35 -13.59 -41.36
CA GLU A 698 -1.83 -14.93 -41.66
C GLU A 698 -0.30 -15.00 -41.64
N ASP A 699 0.39 -13.96 -42.07
CA ASP A 699 1.86 -13.83 -41.97
C ASP A 699 2.34 -13.75 -40.51
N VAL A 700 1.65 -13.00 -39.65
CA VAL A 700 1.93 -12.95 -38.20
C VAL A 700 1.67 -14.33 -37.58
N LYS A 701 0.55 -14.97 -37.91
CA LYS A 701 0.23 -16.31 -37.40
C LYS A 701 1.29 -17.34 -37.81
N ASN A 702 1.70 -17.33 -39.08
CA ASN A 702 2.73 -18.22 -39.59
C ASN A 702 4.08 -17.96 -38.92
N HIS A 703 4.46 -16.71 -38.73
CA HIS A 703 5.66 -16.31 -37.99
C HIS A 703 5.66 -16.94 -36.59
N TRP A 704 4.62 -16.70 -35.79
CA TRP A 704 4.55 -17.20 -34.41
C TRP A 704 4.37 -18.71 -34.30
N SER A 705 3.85 -19.39 -35.33
CA SER A 705 3.63 -20.85 -35.29
C SER A 705 4.92 -21.67 -35.07
N ARG A 706 6.09 -21.10 -35.40
CA ARG A 706 7.40 -21.73 -35.20
C ARG A 706 7.70 -22.06 -33.73
N HIS A 707 7.13 -21.30 -32.79
CA HIS A 707 7.34 -21.48 -31.34
C HIS A 707 6.88 -22.84 -30.83
N ALA A 708 5.89 -23.47 -31.47
CA ALA A 708 5.47 -24.82 -31.12
C ALA A 708 6.57 -25.85 -31.41
N SER A 709 7.24 -25.76 -32.57
CA SER A 709 8.36 -26.65 -32.92
C SER A 709 9.64 -26.31 -32.19
N GLU A 710 9.98 -25.02 -32.04
CA GLU A 710 11.18 -24.58 -31.34
C GLU A 710 11.11 -24.90 -29.85
N GLY A 711 9.96 -24.64 -29.22
CA GLY A 711 9.72 -24.98 -27.82
C GLY A 711 9.81 -26.48 -27.54
N ALA A 712 9.24 -27.32 -28.42
CA ALA A 712 9.40 -28.76 -28.34
C ALA A 712 10.87 -29.20 -28.48
N ALA A 713 11.65 -28.54 -29.34
CA ALA A 713 13.07 -28.81 -29.49
C ALA A 713 13.88 -28.41 -28.25
N TYR A 714 13.62 -27.23 -27.66
CA TYR A 714 14.27 -26.79 -26.42
C TYR A 714 14.01 -27.78 -25.26
N GLU A 715 12.76 -28.21 -25.11
CA GLU A 715 12.41 -29.18 -24.07
C GLU A 715 13.02 -30.56 -24.35
N ALA A 716 13.03 -31.02 -25.61
CA ALA A 716 13.65 -32.29 -25.97
C ALA A 716 15.16 -32.29 -25.70
N GLU A 717 15.86 -31.18 -26.00
CA GLU A 717 17.27 -31.00 -25.66
C GLU A 717 17.49 -31.07 -24.14
N TRP A 718 16.65 -30.38 -23.36
CA TRP A 718 16.73 -30.40 -21.90
C TRP A 718 16.47 -31.81 -21.34
N ASN A 719 15.46 -32.52 -21.85
CA ASN A 719 15.16 -33.90 -21.44
C ASN A 719 16.33 -34.85 -21.73
N ALA A 720 17.02 -34.67 -22.86
CA ALA A 720 18.22 -35.45 -23.18
C ALA A 720 19.37 -35.16 -22.18
N LYS A 721 19.61 -33.88 -21.86
CA LYS A 721 20.61 -33.48 -20.84
C LYS A 721 20.26 -34.03 -19.45
N PHE A 722 18.98 -33.97 -19.07
CA PHE A 722 18.50 -34.49 -17.80
C PHE A 722 18.61 -36.02 -17.71
N ALA A 723 18.37 -36.74 -18.82
CA ALA A 723 18.59 -38.19 -18.87
C ALA A 723 20.06 -38.57 -18.74
N GLU A 724 20.99 -37.75 -19.24
CA GLU A 724 22.43 -37.93 -18.98
C GLU A 724 22.78 -37.61 -17.52
N TYR A 725 22.21 -36.54 -16.98
CA TYR A 725 22.38 -36.14 -15.58
C TYR A 725 21.94 -37.28 -14.64
N GLU A 726 20.78 -37.88 -14.88
CA GLU A 726 20.27 -38.99 -14.07
C GLU A 726 21.17 -40.22 -14.07
N LYS A 727 21.85 -40.52 -15.19
CA LYS A 727 22.80 -41.63 -15.27
C LYS A 727 24.08 -41.37 -14.49
N LYS A 728 24.55 -40.12 -14.47
CA LYS A 728 25.81 -39.72 -13.82
C LYS A 728 25.63 -39.40 -12.34
N TYR A 729 24.49 -38.82 -11.96
CA TYR A 729 24.19 -38.27 -10.64
C TYR A 729 22.81 -38.76 -10.14
N PRO A 730 22.64 -40.08 -9.94
CA PRO A 730 21.33 -40.69 -9.72
C PRO A 730 20.65 -40.24 -8.41
N GLU A 731 21.41 -40.00 -7.35
CA GLU A 731 20.86 -39.54 -6.07
C GLU A 731 20.32 -38.11 -6.17
N GLU A 732 21.12 -37.18 -6.69
CA GLU A 732 20.69 -35.79 -6.89
C GLU A 732 19.59 -35.67 -7.93
N ALA A 733 19.58 -36.53 -8.96
CA ALA A 733 18.52 -36.55 -9.95
C ALA A 733 17.19 -37.02 -9.36
N ALA A 734 17.20 -38.05 -8.49
CA ALA A 734 16.01 -38.51 -7.78
C ALA A 734 15.47 -37.42 -6.86
N GLU A 735 16.35 -36.70 -6.15
CA GLU A 735 15.96 -35.57 -5.30
C GLU A 735 15.33 -34.44 -6.12
N LEU A 736 15.97 -34.03 -7.22
CA LEU A 736 15.43 -32.98 -8.08
C LEU A 736 14.11 -33.41 -8.74
N LYS A 737 13.96 -34.68 -9.14
CA LYS A 737 12.68 -35.21 -9.63
C LYS A 737 11.56 -35.05 -8.60
N SER A 738 11.82 -35.39 -7.34
CA SER A 738 10.87 -35.21 -6.24
C SER A 738 10.43 -33.74 -6.10
N ILE A 739 11.34 -32.78 -6.29
CA ILE A 739 11.00 -31.34 -6.33
C ILE A 739 10.10 -31.01 -7.52
N ILE A 740 10.47 -31.48 -8.71
CA ILE A 740 9.75 -31.20 -9.96
C ILE A 740 8.33 -31.77 -9.94
N THR A 741 8.16 -32.99 -9.41
CA THR A 741 6.86 -33.67 -9.35
C THR A 741 6.02 -33.28 -8.13
N GLY A 742 6.64 -32.73 -7.09
CA GLY A 742 6.00 -32.43 -5.81
C GLY A 742 5.76 -33.68 -4.94
N GLU A 743 6.38 -34.82 -5.26
CA GLU A 743 6.25 -36.06 -4.49
C GLU A 743 7.21 -36.05 -3.29
N PHE A 744 6.71 -36.23 -2.07
CA PHE A 744 7.57 -36.34 -0.89
C PHE A 744 8.24 -37.72 -0.80
N PRO A 745 9.49 -37.80 -0.28
CA PRO A 745 10.16 -39.06 0.02
C PRO A 745 9.32 -39.96 0.94
N ALA A 746 9.26 -41.26 0.64
CA ALA A 746 8.48 -42.21 1.42
C ALA A 746 8.96 -42.27 2.88
N GLY A 747 8.01 -42.16 3.82
CA GLY A 747 8.29 -42.24 5.26
C GLY A 747 8.87 -40.95 5.87
N TRP A 748 8.81 -39.82 5.18
CA TRP A 748 9.26 -38.52 5.70
C TRP A 748 8.63 -38.17 7.05
N GLU A 749 7.38 -38.58 7.28
CA GLU A 749 6.61 -38.34 8.50
C GLU A 749 7.24 -39.03 9.72
N LYS A 750 8.00 -40.11 9.52
CA LYS A 750 8.72 -40.83 10.59
C LYS A 750 9.89 -40.02 11.15
N ALA A 751 10.33 -38.97 10.47
CA ALA A 751 11.36 -38.08 10.97
C ALA A 751 10.81 -37.12 12.03
N LEU A 752 9.49 -36.89 12.10
CA LEU A 752 8.90 -35.96 13.07
C LEU A 752 9.15 -36.44 14.51
N PRO A 753 9.68 -35.58 15.40
CA PRO A 753 9.80 -35.86 16.81
C PRO A 753 8.46 -36.28 17.44
N THR A 754 8.50 -37.28 18.32
CA THR A 754 7.35 -37.73 19.12
C THR A 754 7.56 -37.39 20.58
N TYR A 755 6.50 -36.98 21.27
CA TYR A 755 6.53 -36.59 22.68
C TYR A 755 5.50 -37.39 23.47
N THR A 756 5.78 -37.63 24.75
CA THR A 756 4.85 -38.29 25.70
C THR A 756 4.49 -37.31 26.83
N PRO A 757 3.46 -37.60 27.66
CA PRO A 757 3.13 -36.77 28.82
C PRO A 757 4.29 -36.60 29.82
N GLU A 758 5.28 -37.49 29.80
CA GLU A 758 6.49 -37.45 30.64
C GLU A 758 7.64 -36.67 30.00
N SER A 759 7.53 -36.28 28.73
CA SER A 759 8.52 -35.43 28.08
C SER A 759 8.59 -34.06 28.78
N PRO A 760 9.79 -33.45 28.89
CA PRO A 760 9.90 -32.14 29.52
C PRO A 760 9.07 -31.11 28.76
N GLY A 761 8.32 -30.28 29.51
CA GLY A 761 7.55 -29.20 28.92
C GLY A 761 8.45 -28.19 28.19
N ASP A 762 8.07 -27.84 26.96
CA ASP A 762 8.80 -26.89 26.12
C ASP A 762 7.84 -25.98 25.35
N ALA A 763 8.32 -24.81 24.91
CA ALA A 763 7.52 -23.89 24.12
C ALA A 763 7.28 -24.46 22.70
N THR A 764 6.06 -24.32 22.17
CA THR A 764 5.71 -24.86 20.84
C THR A 764 6.57 -24.32 19.71
N ARG A 765 7.16 -23.11 19.84
CA ARG A 765 8.16 -22.58 18.89
C ARG A 765 9.46 -23.38 18.86
N ASN A 766 9.90 -23.91 20.00
CA ASN A 766 11.08 -24.77 20.09
C ASN A 766 10.77 -26.15 19.51
N LEU A 767 9.57 -26.67 19.79
CA LEU A 767 9.08 -27.92 19.17
C LEU A 767 8.98 -27.77 17.65
N SER A 768 8.53 -26.61 17.15
CA SER A 768 8.54 -26.28 15.72
C SER A 768 9.96 -26.27 15.16
N GLN A 769 10.93 -25.67 15.86
CA GLN A 769 12.34 -25.72 15.46
C GLN A 769 12.89 -27.16 15.40
N GLN A 770 12.52 -28.02 16.36
CA GLN A 770 12.88 -29.44 16.33
C GLN A 770 12.28 -30.15 15.12
N ASN A 771 11.01 -29.88 14.81
CA ASN A 771 10.34 -30.41 13.62
C ASN A 771 11.03 -29.94 12.33
N LEU A 772 11.35 -28.64 12.21
CA LEU A 772 12.06 -28.08 11.06
C LEU A 772 13.42 -28.75 10.86
N ASN A 773 14.21 -28.90 11.92
CA ASN A 773 15.53 -29.55 11.87
C ASN A 773 15.44 -31.04 11.49
N ALA A 774 14.38 -31.72 11.92
CA ALA A 774 14.17 -33.12 11.58
C ALA A 774 13.71 -33.28 10.11
N LEU A 775 12.74 -32.45 9.69
CA LEU A 775 12.23 -32.44 8.33
C LEU A 775 13.31 -32.04 7.32
N ALA A 776 14.17 -31.06 7.61
CA ALA A 776 15.22 -30.62 6.69
C ALA A 776 16.21 -31.73 6.26
N LYS A 777 16.32 -32.82 7.04
CA LYS A 777 17.18 -33.97 6.72
C LYS A 777 16.55 -34.95 5.73
N VAL A 778 15.22 -34.98 5.65
CA VAL A 778 14.46 -35.94 4.82
C VAL A 778 13.66 -35.25 3.71
N LEU A 779 13.29 -33.99 3.93
CA LEU A 779 12.71 -33.05 2.97
C LEU A 779 13.77 -31.99 2.69
N LEU A 780 14.70 -32.35 1.81
CA LEU A 780 15.87 -31.55 1.49
C LEU A 780 15.54 -30.19 0.82
N VAL A 781 14.26 -29.93 0.56
CA VAL A 781 13.68 -28.73 -0.08
C VAL A 781 13.11 -27.72 0.94
N CYS A 782 13.24 -27.97 2.26
CA CYS A 782 12.80 -27.01 3.28
C CYS A 782 13.72 -25.77 3.31
N LEU A 783 13.50 -24.85 2.37
CA LEU A 783 13.97 -23.47 2.47
C LEU A 783 13.04 -22.72 3.43
N VAL A 784 13.49 -22.54 4.67
CA VAL A 784 12.80 -21.70 5.66
C VAL A 784 13.70 -20.50 5.96
N ALA A 785 13.17 -19.31 5.73
CA ALA A 785 13.79 -18.06 6.17
C ALA A 785 12.93 -17.43 7.27
N VAL A 786 13.59 -16.95 8.33
CA VAL A 786 12.97 -16.15 9.40
C VAL A 786 13.27 -14.68 9.10
N LEU A 787 12.24 -13.84 9.02
CA LEU A 787 12.40 -12.40 8.97
C LEU A 787 12.91 -11.94 10.36
N ILE A 788 14.20 -11.57 10.45
CA ILE A 788 14.95 -11.02 11.59
C ILE A 788 14.24 -11.17 12.97
N LEU A 789 14.21 -12.39 13.48
CA LEU A 789 13.87 -12.71 14.88
C LEU A 789 14.85 -13.71 15.51
N LEU A 790 15.98 -13.97 14.85
CA LEU A 790 17.08 -14.71 15.47
C LEU A 790 17.92 -13.72 16.28
N PRO A 791 18.12 -13.95 17.59
CA PRO A 791 19.09 -13.16 18.35
C PRO A 791 20.46 -13.30 17.66
N PRO A 792 21.29 -12.24 17.63
CA PRO A 792 22.65 -12.34 17.11
C PRO A 792 23.37 -13.44 17.89
N THR A 793 23.80 -14.48 17.18
CA THR A 793 24.68 -15.53 17.72
C THR A 793 26.12 -15.08 17.71
#